data_AF-A0A450ZGX5-F1
#
_entry.id   AF-A0A450ZGX5-F1
#
_cell.length_a   1.000
_cell.length_b   1.000
_cell.length_c   1.000
_cell.angle_alpha   90.00
_cell.angle_beta   90.00
_cell.angle_gamma   90.00
#
_symmetry.space_group_name_H-M   'P 1'
#
loop_
_entity.id
_entity.type
_entity.pdbx_description
1 polymer ?
#
loop_
_entity_poly.entity_id
_entity_poly.type
_entity_poly.pdbx_seq_one_letter_code
_entity_poly.pdbx_strand_id
1 'polypeptide(L)'
;MAICFHAHGITFRKYRRGAALLLLLGIIVLVSFGIFLGHPERILSRPSQHAEKTTVALIDAKQALIGWAVSHPNAPGLMPWPDRNTDGNYDGDSDCASLPSNATFNSAFLLGRLPWRGRTNPCEKVHGGLGIDVRDSAEEYLWYAVSRNLIRQYQSPPGYPTINPALPNTALFPWLTVRNAVNTVISDRVAVVILAPDVALSNQDRSGTAPNAENYLDIHIKTGISNAESDGCSDDNPGCGGTDGEEFILANTSANFNDRLVFITIDELLTAVERRVLNEVGKVLNNHREIAGVYPWVSPFAYPIATVLGSVTENGADTSRDLIDSNADFIAASVRPGQVIRNITSGYKGIINTVNSRTRLSLTMDDPRYGEDNRFRINRVGDSDDNDRYEILIDTSGTAMDGSLGNTLKDADRTVNFSTLGIRVGDIVENVTDGTYGAVTDIPDPTSLVLNRLGSDNAMAFDPGDNYEIPRFNGKPNTWEGSLPLHAVGERFRTGFTVAWNIPEGVIKTTQLANNSGYLESLEKTLQCSDLRRLATISGVGETDCDPNRSPVNVPWANGSCSWRTIDSVRCAGRTDWTWYLTGAITGNHAMESLKFEDRNTNFQNMGVETGDIIFNTTDGSRGVIGFVANNELEAIQLYGGTRNNFEIGDKYQIRVATKIIPEKSANCANISDGNEMITCGSRTLVDIGTNFQQNGVRPGDTIWNRSSGWWGIIQEVGQPSVSENTESILRVESMGTGIVNSFINGDRYTIRSGFVDKRRHAFNLTFTGNAAIDNRTGLRKVETGPNAPLPPQNEIRIQDWDAINQRTVVHAAITTNPTTTRITGKISVSGIQFDLIPSLPSWFFSNNWRKFIYLAISRTYLPGGNGDCLRNNNCLTLKTVGIGGTTIRDNVKALVISAGRETDGSGCLQTRPASNLGQYLEKENVHPIGNFSNFTFEQRHRLFSDACFRDQLKIVTP
;
A
#
# COMPACT_ATOMS: atom_id res chain seq x y z
N MET A 1 -23.88 23.89 58.56
CA MET A 1 -24.97 23.09 59.19
C MET A 1 -24.43 21.67 59.35
N ALA A 2 -23.74 21.37 60.46
CA ALA A 2 -24.21 20.52 61.57
C ALA A 2 -24.67 19.11 61.10
N ILE A 3 -23.81 18.05 61.18
CA ILE A 3 -23.63 17.06 62.30
C ILE A 3 -24.76 15.98 62.30
N CYS A 4 -24.63 14.64 62.42
CA CYS A 4 -23.60 13.63 62.75
C CYS A 4 -24.09 12.23 62.24
N PHE A 5 -23.30 11.16 62.09
CA PHE A 5 -22.93 10.12 63.10
C PHE A 5 -21.80 9.23 62.51
N HIS A 6 -20.60 9.08 63.10
CA HIS A 6 -20.14 8.08 64.12
C HIS A 6 -20.45 6.60 63.74
N ALA A 7 -19.55 5.60 63.79
CA ALA A 7 -18.30 5.38 64.54
C ALA A 7 -17.46 4.17 64.01
N HIS A 8 -16.15 4.18 64.30
CA HIS A 8 -15.24 3.11 64.81
C HIS A 8 -15.43 1.63 64.34
N GLY A 9 -14.41 0.84 63.97
CA GLY A 9 -12.96 0.97 63.99
C GLY A 9 -12.28 -0.41 63.78
N ILE A 10 -11.01 -0.51 64.19
CA ILE A 10 -10.33 -1.71 64.72
C ILE A 10 -9.65 -2.70 63.73
N THR A 11 -8.32 -2.72 63.87
CA THR A 11 -7.32 -3.81 63.73
C THR A 11 -6.91 -4.37 62.37
N PHE A 12 -5.65 -4.06 62.03
CA PHE A 12 -4.77 -4.97 61.31
C PHE A 12 -4.47 -6.21 62.18
N ARG A 13 -4.88 -7.40 61.73
CA ARG A 13 -4.31 -8.67 62.17
C ARG A 13 -4.08 -9.61 60.98
N LYS A 14 -2.85 -10.14 60.96
CA LYS A 14 -2.20 -10.99 59.95
C LYS A 14 -3.06 -12.17 59.47
N TYR A 15 -3.07 -12.37 58.15
CA TYR A 15 -3.20 -13.71 57.54
C TYR A 15 -1.98 -14.00 56.63
N ARG A 16 -0.87 -14.43 57.25
CA ARG A 16 0.15 -15.26 56.59
C ARG A 16 -0.19 -16.72 56.87
N ARG A 17 -1.05 -17.36 56.07
CA ARG A 17 -1.16 -18.84 55.99
C ARG A 17 -1.50 -19.40 54.59
N GLY A 18 -1.76 -18.59 53.56
CA GLY A 18 -2.06 -19.09 52.20
C GLY A 18 -0.83 -19.42 51.34
N ALA A 19 0.26 -18.64 51.46
CA ALA A 19 1.42 -18.77 50.57
C ALA A 19 2.25 -20.04 50.83
N ALA A 20 2.33 -20.50 52.09
CA ALA A 20 3.07 -21.72 52.43
C ALA A 20 2.39 -22.98 51.89
N LEU A 21 1.06 -22.99 51.83
CA LEU A 21 0.31 -24.13 51.28
C LEU A 21 0.46 -24.21 49.76
N LEU A 22 0.46 -23.08 49.05
CA LEU A 22 0.70 -23.02 47.60
C LEU A 22 2.14 -23.38 47.22
N LEU A 23 3.12 -22.97 48.03
CA LEU A 23 4.52 -23.40 47.86
C LEU A 23 4.69 -24.90 48.13
N LEU A 24 4.05 -25.43 49.17
CA LEU A 24 4.07 -26.87 49.45
C LEU A 24 3.36 -27.67 48.35
N LEU A 25 2.23 -27.17 47.83
CA LEU A 25 1.52 -27.80 46.71
C LEU A 25 2.34 -27.71 45.43
N GLY A 26 3.03 -26.61 45.17
CA GLY A 26 3.97 -26.46 44.06
C GLY A 26 5.14 -27.43 44.16
N ILE A 27 5.71 -27.60 45.35
CA ILE A 27 6.79 -28.57 45.60
C ILE A 27 6.27 -30.00 45.49
N ILE A 28 5.07 -30.30 46.00
CA ILE A 28 4.46 -31.64 45.88
C ILE A 28 4.12 -31.93 44.41
N VAL A 29 3.64 -30.97 43.62
CA VAL A 29 3.38 -31.16 42.19
C VAL A 29 4.71 -31.36 41.43
N LEU A 30 5.77 -30.62 41.76
CA LEU A 30 7.10 -30.80 41.16
C LEU A 30 7.74 -32.14 41.54
N VAL A 31 7.59 -32.59 42.78
CA VAL A 31 8.06 -33.89 43.25
C VAL A 31 7.21 -35.02 42.68
N SER A 32 5.89 -34.82 42.52
CA SER A 32 4.99 -35.80 41.89
C SER A 32 5.26 -35.95 40.39
N PHE A 33 5.63 -34.85 39.70
CA PHE A 33 6.07 -34.90 38.31
C PHE A 33 7.43 -35.60 38.16
N GLY A 34 8.32 -35.46 39.15
CA GLY A 34 9.59 -36.17 39.22
C GLY A 34 9.46 -37.67 39.53
N ILE A 35 8.44 -38.07 40.29
CA ILE A 35 8.20 -39.48 40.67
C ILE A 35 7.36 -40.23 39.62
N PHE A 36 6.49 -39.55 38.85
CA PHE A 36 5.71 -40.20 37.78
C PHE A 36 6.53 -40.54 36.52
N LEU A 37 7.79 -40.09 36.44
CA LEU A 37 8.77 -40.54 35.45
C LEU A 37 9.56 -41.79 35.91
N GLY A 38 9.23 -42.38 37.06
CA GLY A 38 9.93 -43.53 37.62
C GLY A 38 9.02 -44.74 37.90
N HIS A 39 9.14 -45.75 37.01
CA HIS A 39 9.01 -47.21 37.23
C HIS A 39 7.74 -47.95 36.72
N PRO A 40 7.82 -49.26 36.38
CA PRO A 40 8.94 -50.06 35.82
C PRO A 40 8.53 -51.03 34.67
N GLU A 41 9.53 -51.75 34.16
CA GLU A 41 9.48 -52.96 33.29
C GLU A 41 9.50 -52.80 31.75
N ARG A 42 10.67 -52.42 31.22
CA ARG A 42 11.45 -53.29 30.32
C ARG A 42 12.93 -53.15 30.63
N ILE A 43 13.60 -54.28 30.83
CA ILE A 43 15.05 -54.39 31.06
C ILE A 43 15.76 -53.92 29.79
N LEU A 44 16.19 -52.67 29.74
CA LEU A 44 17.14 -52.13 28.76
C LEU A 44 18.03 -51.09 29.47
N SER A 45 19.33 -51.22 29.24
CA SER A 45 20.44 -50.55 29.90
C SER A 45 20.21 -49.06 30.18
N ARG A 46 20.42 -48.63 31.44
CA ARG A 46 20.67 -47.21 31.75
C ARG A 46 21.80 -46.72 30.83
N PRO A 47 21.65 -45.59 30.10
CA PRO A 47 22.78 -44.93 29.48
C PRO A 47 23.87 -44.71 30.54
N SER A 48 25.13 -44.95 30.21
CA SER A 48 26.22 -44.58 31.10
C SER A 48 26.19 -43.07 31.35
N GLN A 49 26.59 -42.60 32.54
CA GLN A 49 26.71 -41.15 32.82
C GLN A 49 27.57 -40.41 31.76
N HIS A 50 28.54 -41.11 31.17
CA HIS A 50 29.31 -40.65 30.01
C HIS A 50 28.41 -40.35 28.80
N ALA A 51 27.54 -41.29 28.42
CA ALA A 51 26.64 -41.09 27.29
C ALA A 51 25.69 -39.91 27.50
N GLU A 52 25.25 -39.70 28.75
CA GLU A 52 24.38 -38.59 29.12
C GLU A 52 25.07 -37.23 28.96
N LYS A 53 26.32 -37.06 29.44
CA LYS A 53 27.08 -35.80 29.29
C LYS A 53 27.27 -35.41 27.82
N THR A 54 27.69 -36.34 26.96
CA THR A 54 27.85 -36.07 25.53
C THR A 54 26.52 -35.67 24.87
N THR A 55 25.42 -36.35 25.19
CA THR A 55 24.10 -36.01 24.64
C THR A 55 23.65 -34.62 25.07
N VAL A 56 23.87 -34.23 26.33
CA VAL A 56 23.55 -32.87 26.81
C VAL A 56 24.38 -31.83 26.06
N ALA A 57 25.70 -32.03 25.92
CA ALA A 57 26.57 -31.11 25.19
C ALA A 57 26.12 -30.91 23.73
N LEU A 58 25.75 -31.98 23.03
CA LEU A 58 25.24 -31.93 21.66
C LEU A 58 23.91 -31.18 21.56
N ILE A 59 22.99 -31.38 22.52
CA ILE A 59 21.69 -30.69 22.54
C ILE A 59 21.86 -29.20 22.84
N ASP A 60 22.71 -28.85 23.80
CA ASP A 60 23.01 -27.46 24.16
C ASP A 60 23.66 -26.73 22.97
N ALA A 61 24.62 -27.37 22.30
CA ALA A 61 25.21 -26.86 21.06
C ALA A 61 24.18 -26.61 19.97
N LYS A 62 23.28 -27.58 19.74
CA LYS A 62 22.21 -27.46 18.76
C LYS A 62 21.29 -26.27 19.07
N GLN A 63 20.87 -26.09 20.33
CA GLN A 63 20.00 -24.98 20.71
C GLN A 63 20.71 -23.63 20.61
N ALA A 64 21.98 -23.55 21.03
CA ALA A 64 22.78 -22.34 20.93
C ALA A 64 22.96 -21.89 19.47
N LEU A 65 23.27 -22.82 18.56
CA LEU A 65 23.39 -22.54 17.13
C LEU A 65 22.09 -22.02 16.52
N ILE A 66 20.94 -22.64 16.83
CA ILE A 66 19.63 -22.16 16.35
C ILE A 66 19.35 -20.76 16.91
N GLY A 67 19.57 -20.54 18.21
CA GLY A 67 19.36 -19.25 18.87
C GLY A 67 20.24 -18.15 18.27
N TRP A 68 21.52 -18.45 18.03
CA TRP A 68 22.47 -17.56 17.39
C TRP A 68 22.06 -17.23 15.95
N ALA A 69 21.68 -18.22 15.15
CA ALA A 69 21.26 -18.00 13.77
C ALA A 69 20.00 -17.14 13.69
N VAL A 70 18.99 -17.41 14.52
CA VAL A 70 17.72 -16.66 14.55
C VAL A 70 17.89 -15.23 15.08
N SER A 71 18.88 -14.99 15.93
CA SER A 71 19.16 -13.67 16.50
C SER A 71 20.09 -12.80 15.64
N HIS A 72 20.63 -13.36 14.55
CA HIS A 72 21.54 -12.63 13.67
C HIS A 72 20.91 -11.30 13.17
N PRO A 73 21.58 -10.15 13.38
CA PRO A 73 20.98 -8.83 13.22
C PRO A 73 20.63 -8.50 11.78
N ASN A 74 21.44 -8.98 10.83
CA ASN A 74 21.36 -8.60 9.41
C ASN A 74 20.94 -9.75 8.49
N ALA A 75 20.89 -10.98 9.01
CA ALA A 75 20.65 -12.18 8.20
C ALA A 75 20.16 -13.34 9.08
N PRO A 76 18.93 -13.28 9.62
CA PRO A 76 18.37 -14.38 10.41
C PRO A 76 18.44 -15.72 9.65
N GLY A 77 19.00 -16.73 10.30
CA GLY A 77 19.27 -18.05 9.75
C GLY A 77 20.71 -18.27 9.27
N LEU A 78 21.54 -17.23 9.22
CA LEU A 78 22.96 -17.36 8.91
C LEU A 78 23.66 -18.21 9.99
N MET A 79 24.63 -19.01 9.57
CA MET A 79 25.44 -19.87 10.42
C MET A 79 26.89 -19.35 10.55
N PRO A 80 27.59 -19.60 11.67
CA PRO A 80 28.99 -19.23 11.81
C PRO A 80 29.88 -20.09 10.90
N TRP A 81 31.06 -19.60 10.55
CA TRP A 81 32.09 -20.45 9.96
C TRP A 81 32.69 -21.35 11.06
N PRO A 82 33.10 -22.58 10.75
CA PRO A 82 33.81 -23.42 11.72
C PRO A 82 35.11 -22.76 12.23
N ASP A 83 35.54 -23.17 13.42
CA ASP A 83 36.89 -22.93 13.97
C ASP A 83 37.85 -23.98 13.36
N ARG A 84 38.86 -23.57 12.63
CA ARG A 84 39.67 -24.39 11.73
C ARG A 84 41.15 -24.16 11.99
N ASN A 85 41.91 -25.26 12.06
CA ASN A 85 43.36 -25.25 12.26
C ASN A 85 44.23 -24.59 11.17
N THR A 86 43.65 -23.94 10.15
CA THR A 86 44.41 -23.28 9.07
C THR A 86 45.19 -22.07 9.57
N ASP A 87 44.76 -21.44 10.66
CA ASP A 87 45.49 -20.37 11.34
C ASP A 87 46.52 -20.90 12.38
N GLY A 88 46.59 -22.23 12.54
CA GLY A 88 47.50 -22.94 13.42
C GLY A 88 46.92 -23.30 14.79
N ASN A 89 45.65 -23.04 15.09
CA ASN A 89 45.05 -23.36 16.40
C ASN A 89 43.55 -23.74 16.33
N TYR A 90 42.94 -23.94 17.50
CA TYR A 90 41.48 -24.01 17.70
C TYR A 90 41.14 -23.11 18.90
N ASP A 91 41.09 -21.81 18.69
CA ASP A 91 40.95 -20.81 19.76
C ASP A 91 39.50 -20.55 20.17
N GLY A 92 38.54 -21.17 19.46
CA GLY A 92 37.11 -21.01 19.64
C GLY A 92 36.49 -19.89 18.81
N ASP A 93 37.28 -19.11 18.07
CA ASP A 93 36.81 -18.08 17.16
C ASP A 93 36.39 -18.71 15.81
N SER A 94 35.59 -17.96 15.03
CA SER A 94 35.08 -18.42 13.74
C SER A 94 36.05 -18.05 12.63
N ASP A 95 36.54 -19.02 11.85
CA ASP A 95 37.59 -18.77 10.84
C ASP A 95 37.02 -18.51 9.45
N CYS A 96 36.42 -17.33 9.28
CA CYS A 96 35.93 -16.90 7.97
C CYS A 96 37.06 -16.81 6.93
N ALA A 97 36.81 -17.33 5.73
CA ALA A 97 37.72 -17.17 4.59
C ALA A 97 37.44 -15.84 3.86
N SER A 98 38.42 -14.94 3.77
CA SER A 98 38.37 -13.78 2.86
C SER A 98 38.96 -14.18 1.50
N LEU A 99 38.10 -14.45 0.53
CA LEU A 99 38.50 -14.93 -0.80
C LEU A 99 38.44 -13.80 -1.84
N PRO A 100 39.45 -13.64 -2.72
CA PRO A 100 39.34 -12.74 -3.86
C PRO A 100 38.25 -13.22 -4.84
N SER A 101 37.80 -12.32 -5.72
CA SER A 101 36.70 -12.56 -6.67
C SER A 101 36.86 -13.79 -7.56
N ASN A 102 38.10 -14.18 -7.85
CA ASN A 102 38.46 -15.28 -8.72
C ASN A 102 38.93 -16.55 -7.98
N ALA A 103 38.86 -16.57 -6.64
CA ALA A 103 39.28 -17.76 -5.90
C ALA A 103 38.19 -18.83 -5.91
N THR A 104 38.59 -20.05 -6.29
CA THR A 104 37.79 -21.26 -6.12
C THR A 104 37.50 -21.48 -4.63
N PHE A 105 36.25 -21.85 -4.31
CA PHE A 105 35.87 -22.14 -2.94
C PHE A 105 36.56 -23.41 -2.46
N ASN A 106 37.09 -23.40 -1.24
CA ASN A 106 37.66 -24.61 -0.64
C ASN A 106 36.62 -25.23 0.30
N SER A 107 36.13 -26.42 -0.04
CA SER A 107 35.20 -27.22 0.77
C SER A 107 35.71 -27.47 2.19
N ALA A 108 37.03 -27.56 2.40
CA ALA A 108 37.66 -27.70 3.72
C ALA A 108 37.32 -26.57 4.71
N PHE A 109 36.70 -25.49 4.24
CA PHE A 109 36.23 -24.42 5.10
C PHE A 109 34.90 -24.74 5.80
N LEU A 110 34.22 -25.82 5.42
CA LEU A 110 32.89 -26.18 5.89
C LEU A 110 32.90 -27.12 7.11
N LEU A 111 34.06 -27.64 7.51
CA LEU A 111 34.24 -28.52 8.67
C LEU A 111 35.34 -27.97 9.61
N GLY A 112 35.06 -27.97 10.91
CA GLY A 112 36.00 -27.54 11.97
C GLY A 112 35.44 -27.78 13.38
N ARG A 113 36.05 -27.22 14.42
CA ARG A 113 35.48 -27.18 15.77
C ARG A 113 34.30 -26.21 15.81
N LEU A 114 33.39 -26.44 16.76
CA LEU A 114 32.27 -25.55 17.02
C LEU A 114 32.80 -24.21 17.59
N PRO A 115 32.67 -23.09 16.86
CA PRO A 115 33.12 -21.80 17.37
C PRO A 115 32.20 -21.37 18.53
N TRP A 116 32.78 -21.04 19.67
CA TRP A 116 32.01 -20.63 20.85
C TRP A 116 32.25 -19.18 21.26
N ARG A 117 33.38 -18.61 20.83
CA ARG A 117 33.73 -17.21 20.99
C ARG A 117 33.15 -16.37 19.86
N GLY A 118 33.27 -15.04 20.02
CA GLY A 118 32.80 -14.08 19.03
C GLY A 118 33.59 -14.17 17.73
N ARG A 119 33.05 -13.54 16.69
CA ARG A 119 33.68 -13.48 15.37
C ARG A 119 34.96 -12.61 15.37
N THR A 120 36.04 -13.08 14.74
CA THR A 120 37.30 -12.34 14.47
C THR A 120 37.34 -11.80 13.05
N ASN A 121 38.09 -10.72 12.76
CA ASN A 121 38.23 -10.17 11.40
C ASN A 121 38.98 -11.18 10.49
N PRO A 122 38.45 -11.64 9.34
CA PRO A 122 37.51 -10.97 8.42
C PRO A 122 36.01 -11.22 8.66
N CYS A 123 35.64 -11.99 9.69
CA CYS A 123 34.25 -12.08 10.12
C CYS A 123 33.73 -10.73 10.65
N GLU A 124 32.45 -10.47 10.41
CA GLU A 124 31.78 -9.27 10.93
C GLU A 124 31.85 -9.22 12.47
N LYS A 125 32.47 -8.16 12.99
CA LYS A 125 32.67 -7.93 14.45
C LYS A 125 31.37 -7.78 15.24
N VAL A 126 30.22 -7.64 14.58
CA VAL A 126 28.98 -7.14 15.19
C VAL A 126 28.12 -8.24 15.84
N HIS A 127 28.44 -9.52 15.61
CA HIS A 127 27.68 -10.63 16.19
C HIS A 127 28.50 -11.39 17.25
N GLY A 128 27.96 -11.52 18.46
CA GLY A 128 28.62 -12.20 19.58
C GLY A 128 28.84 -13.71 19.34
N GLY A 129 29.54 -14.37 20.26
CA GLY A 129 29.76 -15.83 20.20
C GLY A 129 28.51 -16.63 20.55
N LEU A 130 28.56 -17.97 20.41
CA LEU A 130 27.46 -18.86 20.83
C LEU A 130 27.17 -18.78 22.33
N GLY A 131 28.14 -18.31 23.13
CA GLY A 131 27.99 -18.17 24.58
C GLY A 131 27.99 -19.50 25.33
N ILE A 132 28.49 -20.56 24.69
CA ILE A 132 28.57 -21.92 25.23
C ILE A 132 29.94 -22.55 24.93
N ASP A 133 30.68 -22.93 25.96
CA ASP A 133 31.90 -23.75 25.84
C ASP A 133 31.56 -25.17 26.30
N VAL A 134 31.04 -25.97 25.37
CA VAL A 134 30.56 -27.34 25.66
C VAL A 134 31.56 -28.38 25.20
N ARG A 135 31.72 -29.41 26.01
CA ARG A 135 32.61 -30.56 25.77
C ARG A 135 31.88 -31.86 25.98
N ASP A 136 32.31 -32.89 25.26
CA ASP A 136 31.77 -34.23 25.41
C ASP A 136 32.25 -34.92 26.71
N SER A 137 31.92 -36.20 26.85
CA SER A 137 32.30 -36.96 28.04
C SER A 137 33.79 -37.31 28.14
N ALA A 138 34.55 -37.13 27.06
CA ALA A 138 36.00 -37.26 27.00
C ALA A 138 36.73 -35.91 27.19
N GLU A 139 35.99 -34.85 27.53
CA GLU A 139 36.47 -33.46 27.63
C GLU A 139 36.96 -32.85 26.31
N GLU A 140 36.51 -33.42 25.18
CA GLU A 140 36.80 -32.92 23.84
C GLU A 140 35.78 -31.88 23.39
N TYR A 141 36.26 -30.89 22.64
CA TYR A 141 35.38 -29.93 21.97
C TYR A 141 34.57 -30.59 20.86
N LEU A 142 33.38 -30.05 20.60
CA LEU A 142 32.55 -30.54 19.51
C LEU A 142 33.09 -30.09 18.14
N TRP A 143 32.89 -30.96 17.16
CA TRP A 143 33.09 -30.65 15.74
C TRP A 143 31.79 -30.16 15.11
N TYR A 144 31.92 -29.40 14.03
CA TYR A 144 30.87 -28.62 13.42
C TYR A 144 31.07 -28.58 11.90
N ALA A 145 30.09 -29.11 11.17
CA ALA A 145 29.98 -29.00 9.73
C ALA A 145 28.80 -28.11 9.34
N VAL A 146 28.96 -27.25 8.33
CA VAL A 146 27.94 -26.29 7.89
C VAL A 146 27.73 -26.29 6.39
N SER A 147 26.49 -26.16 5.95
CA SER A 147 26.19 -26.01 4.52
C SER A 147 26.67 -24.67 3.97
N ARG A 148 27.30 -24.68 2.78
CA ARG A 148 27.71 -23.49 2.02
C ARG A 148 26.56 -22.52 1.75
N ASN A 149 25.31 -22.99 1.76
CA ASN A 149 24.12 -22.16 1.58
C ASN A 149 23.85 -21.19 2.74
N LEU A 150 24.46 -21.39 3.91
CA LEU A 150 24.13 -20.68 5.16
C LEU A 150 25.29 -19.87 5.75
N ILE A 151 26.44 -19.85 5.08
CA ILE A 151 27.59 -19.05 5.50
C ILE A 151 27.67 -17.76 4.70
N ARG A 152 28.33 -16.74 5.25
CA ARG A 152 28.54 -15.46 4.56
C ARG A 152 29.43 -15.69 3.34
N GLN A 153 29.03 -15.17 2.18
CA GLN A 153 29.83 -15.23 0.97
C GLN A 153 30.89 -14.13 1.02
N TYR A 154 32.15 -14.50 0.80
CA TYR A 154 33.27 -13.56 0.71
C TYR A 154 33.89 -13.50 -0.69
N GLN A 155 33.53 -14.44 -1.58
CA GLN A 155 33.81 -14.33 -3.01
C GLN A 155 33.12 -13.08 -3.53
N SER A 156 33.80 -12.29 -4.36
CA SER A 156 33.19 -11.06 -4.86
C SER A 156 32.01 -11.39 -5.79
N PRO A 157 30.81 -10.89 -5.50
CA PRO A 157 30.59 -9.92 -4.45
C PRO A 157 30.27 -10.48 -3.05
N PRO A 158 30.93 -9.97 -2.00
CA PRO A 158 30.67 -10.44 -0.64
C PRO A 158 29.26 -10.03 -0.21
N GLY A 159 28.56 -10.94 0.47
CA GLY A 159 27.18 -10.68 0.87
C GLY A 159 26.58 -11.77 1.75
N TYR A 160 25.39 -11.49 2.26
CA TYR A 160 24.58 -12.50 2.95
C TYR A 160 23.80 -13.34 1.94
N PRO A 161 23.71 -14.67 2.13
CA PRO A 161 22.78 -15.49 1.36
C PRO A 161 21.34 -15.05 1.63
N THR A 162 20.48 -15.20 0.62
CA THR A 162 19.03 -14.99 0.76
C THR A 162 18.43 -16.16 1.53
N ILE A 163 18.04 -15.93 2.79
CA ILE A 163 17.45 -16.97 3.66
C ILE A 163 15.96 -16.70 3.85
N ASN A 164 15.15 -17.53 3.19
CA ASN A 164 13.69 -17.48 3.20
C ASN A 164 13.09 -18.88 2.95
N PRO A 165 11.75 -19.04 2.94
CA PRO A 165 11.12 -20.36 2.81
C PRO A 165 11.33 -21.08 1.46
N ALA A 166 11.79 -20.39 0.42
CA ALA A 166 12.11 -21.01 -0.88
C ALA A 166 13.53 -21.58 -0.94
N LEU A 167 14.45 -21.09 -0.09
CA LEU A 167 15.85 -21.53 -0.05
C LEU A 167 16.02 -23.06 -0.04
N PRO A 168 15.25 -23.85 0.72
CA PRO A 168 15.46 -25.29 0.78
C PRO A 168 15.33 -26.02 -0.57
N ASN A 169 14.54 -25.49 -1.50
CA ASN A 169 14.26 -26.08 -2.82
C ASN A 169 15.01 -25.37 -3.96
N THR A 170 15.58 -24.20 -3.68
CA THR A 170 16.26 -23.34 -4.68
C THR A 170 17.72 -23.08 -4.31
N ALA A 171 18.26 -23.85 -3.37
CA ALA A 171 19.62 -23.75 -2.89
C ALA A 171 20.62 -23.84 -4.04
N LEU A 172 21.63 -22.97 -4.03
CA LEU A 172 22.68 -22.92 -5.05
C LEU A 172 23.62 -24.13 -4.95
N PHE A 173 23.78 -24.65 -3.74
CA PHE A 173 24.66 -25.77 -3.42
C PHE A 173 23.85 -26.92 -2.82
N PRO A 174 24.29 -28.18 -2.97
CA PRO A 174 23.69 -29.32 -2.27
C PRO A 174 23.62 -29.10 -0.75
N TRP A 175 22.63 -29.73 -0.12
CA TRP A 175 22.55 -29.80 1.35
C TRP A 175 23.37 -30.97 1.87
N LEU A 176 23.78 -30.90 3.14
CA LEU A 176 24.47 -32.01 3.80
C LEU A 176 23.49 -33.19 3.93
N THR A 177 24.04 -34.41 3.89
CA THR A 177 23.28 -35.65 4.04
C THR A 177 23.71 -36.41 5.28
N VAL A 178 22.75 -36.86 6.08
CA VAL A 178 23.01 -37.75 7.22
C VAL A 178 22.38 -39.10 6.92
N ARG A 179 23.17 -40.18 7.04
CA ARG A 179 22.75 -41.57 6.84
C ARG A 179 22.84 -42.37 8.13
N ASN A 180 22.14 -43.50 8.18
CA ASN A 180 22.23 -44.46 9.28
C ASN A 180 23.31 -45.54 9.01
N ALA A 181 23.60 -46.38 10.01
CA ALA A 181 24.57 -47.47 9.93
C ALA A 181 24.34 -48.52 8.81
N VAL A 182 23.18 -48.51 8.13
CA VAL A 182 22.85 -49.38 6.98
C VAL A 182 22.74 -48.59 5.66
N ASN A 183 23.37 -47.41 5.61
CA ASN A 183 23.44 -46.52 4.45
C ASN A 183 22.11 -45.93 3.96
N THR A 184 21.06 -45.94 4.78
CA THR A 184 19.79 -45.28 4.46
C THR A 184 19.86 -43.81 4.83
N VAL A 185 19.38 -42.92 3.96
CA VAL A 185 19.26 -41.49 4.22
C VAL A 185 18.30 -41.25 5.40
N ILE A 186 18.80 -40.57 6.43
CA ILE A 186 18.00 -40.03 7.53
C ILE A 186 17.46 -38.65 7.12
N SER A 187 18.32 -37.82 6.53
CA SER A 187 17.94 -36.53 5.94
C SER A 187 19.00 -36.08 4.92
N ASP A 188 18.55 -35.51 3.81
CA ASP A 188 19.32 -34.91 2.71
C ASP A 188 19.13 -33.37 2.66
N ARG A 189 18.66 -32.79 3.76
CA ARG A 189 18.33 -31.36 3.92
C ARG A 189 18.97 -30.81 5.18
N VAL A 190 20.18 -31.26 5.47
CA VAL A 190 20.90 -30.92 6.69
C VAL A 190 21.66 -29.61 6.48
N ALA A 191 21.38 -28.65 7.37
CA ALA A 191 22.00 -27.34 7.39
C ALA A 191 23.34 -27.38 8.13
N VAL A 192 23.39 -28.15 9.23
CA VAL A 192 24.54 -28.28 10.13
C VAL A 192 24.58 -29.69 10.72
N VAL A 193 25.78 -30.24 10.86
CA VAL A 193 26.06 -31.43 11.69
C VAL A 193 26.99 -31.02 12.84
N ILE A 194 26.67 -31.47 14.05
CA ILE A 194 27.47 -31.26 15.27
C ILE A 194 27.92 -32.63 15.74
N LEU A 195 29.23 -32.85 15.87
CA LEU A 195 29.81 -34.14 16.23
C LEU A 195 30.58 -34.08 17.54
N ALA A 196 30.50 -35.15 18.31
CA ALA A 196 31.32 -35.42 19.48
C ALA A 196 32.24 -36.59 19.16
N PRO A 197 33.57 -36.40 19.18
CA PRO A 197 34.55 -37.42 18.79
C PRO A 197 34.76 -38.49 19.87
N ASP A 198 34.29 -38.27 21.10
CA ASP A 198 34.41 -39.20 22.22
C ASP A 198 35.89 -39.60 22.48
N VAL A 199 36.13 -40.67 23.23
CA VAL A 199 37.48 -41.15 23.56
C VAL A 199 38.32 -41.49 22.32
N ALA A 200 39.63 -41.20 22.34
CA ALA A 200 40.50 -41.50 21.21
C ALA A 200 40.57 -43.00 20.89
N LEU A 201 40.34 -43.36 19.62
CA LEU A 201 40.56 -44.71 19.12
C LEU A 201 42.04 -44.95 18.81
N SER A 202 42.47 -46.22 18.71
CA SER A 202 43.89 -46.58 18.57
C SER A 202 44.59 -46.01 17.33
N ASN A 203 43.83 -45.62 16.31
CA ASN A 203 44.31 -45.05 15.05
C ASN A 203 44.29 -43.51 15.03
N GLN A 204 43.89 -42.86 16.13
CA GLN A 204 43.77 -41.41 16.23
C GLN A 204 44.96 -40.82 16.99
N ASP A 205 45.63 -39.81 16.43
CA ASP A 205 46.68 -39.04 17.11
C ASP A 205 46.26 -37.59 17.36
N ARG A 206 45.85 -37.31 18.60
CA ARG A 206 45.38 -36.00 19.06
C ARG A 206 46.49 -35.15 19.70
N SER A 207 47.75 -35.58 19.64
CA SER A 207 48.85 -34.97 20.42
C SER A 207 49.44 -33.68 19.80
N GLY A 208 49.14 -33.39 18.54
CA GLY A 208 49.58 -32.16 17.86
C GLY A 208 48.93 -30.88 18.40
N THR A 209 49.48 -29.71 18.03
CA THR A 209 48.96 -28.40 18.47
C THR A 209 47.54 -28.11 17.97
N ALA A 210 47.23 -28.50 16.72
CA ALA A 210 45.91 -28.38 16.11
C ALA A 210 45.66 -29.52 15.11
N PRO A 211 45.47 -30.77 15.57
CA PRO A 211 45.36 -31.93 14.69
C PRO A 211 44.10 -31.85 13.81
N ASN A 212 44.19 -32.32 12.56
CA ASN A 212 43.08 -32.33 11.61
C ASN A 212 41.87 -33.16 12.10
N ALA A 213 40.70 -32.93 11.48
CA ALA A 213 39.46 -33.67 11.76
C ALA A 213 39.61 -35.20 11.74
N GLU A 214 40.42 -35.72 10.82
CA GLU A 214 40.71 -37.16 10.65
C GLU A 214 41.37 -37.80 11.88
N ASN A 215 42.00 -36.98 12.75
CA ASN A 215 42.58 -37.46 14.01
C ASN A 215 41.58 -37.50 15.18
N TYR A 216 40.32 -37.10 14.94
CA TYR A 216 39.27 -37.06 15.96
C TYR A 216 38.01 -37.80 15.55
N LEU A 217 37.61 -37.69 14.28
CA LEU A 217 36.37 -38.23 13.74
C LEU A 217 36.63 -39.51 12.95
N ASP A 218 35.65 -40.40 12.94
CA ASP A 218 35.77 -41.80 12.52
C ASP A 218 35.22 -42.09 11.13
N ILE A 219 35.73 -43.18 10.55
CA ILE A 219 35.21 -43.77 9.32
C ILE A 219 34.36 -45.00 9.68
N HIS A 220 33.09 -44.98 9.29
CA HIS A 220 32.22 -46.13 9.52
C HIS A 220 32.49 -47.23 8.49
N ILE A 221 33.22 -48.26 8.90
CA ILE A 221 33.77 -49.34 8.04
C ILE A 221 32.74 -49.95 7.08
N LYS A 222 31.47 -50.11 7.49
CA LYS A 222 30.47 -50.77 6.64
C LYS A 222 29.96 -49.89 5.51
N THR A 223 29.85 -48.59 5.74
CA THR A 223 29.33 -47.64 4.75
C THR A 223 30.45 -46.93 3.98
N GLY A 224 31.66 -46.87 4.54
CA GLY A 224 32.78 -46.13 4.00
C GLY A 224 32.71 -44.62 4.27
N ILE A 225 31.62 -44.13 4.86
CA ILE A 225 31.41 -42.71 5.15
C ILE A 225 32.31 -42.28 6.31
N SER A 226 33.09 -41.24 6.07
CA SER A 226 33.98 -40.61 7.03
C SER A 226 33.34 -39.35 7.60
N ASN A 227 33.17 -39.29 8.91
CA ASN A 227 32.69 -38.08 9.57
C ASN A 227 33.75 -36.94 9.57
N ALA A 228 35.01 -37.28 9.28
CA ALA A 228 36.10 -36.32 9.13
C ALA A 228 36.21 -35.73 7.73
N GLU A 229 35.48 -36.27 6.75
CA GLU A 229 35.63 -35.88 5.36
C GLU A 229 34.95 -34.55 5.10
N SER A 230 35.76 -33.55 4.80
CA SER A 230 35.36 -32.36 4.08
C SER A 230 35.88 -32.61 2.66
N ASP A 231 35.03 -33.11 1.77
CA ASP A 231 35.48 -33.74 0.52
C ASP A 231 36.50 -32.87 -0.21
N GLY A 232 37.68 -33.40 -0.53
CA GLY A 232 38.78 -32.65 -1.15
C GLY A 232 38.51 -32.20 -2.59
N CYS A 233 37.25 -32.01 -2.98
CA CYS A 233 36.81 -31.66 -4.32
C CYS A 233 36.86 -30.14 -4.51
N SER A 234 37.94 -29.68 -5.15
CA SER A 234 38.00 -28.33 -5.73
C SER A 234 37.16 -28.30 -7.01
N ASP A 235 36.04 -27.59 -7.02
CA ASP A 235 35.12 -27.59 -8.16
C ASP A 235 35.53 -26.57 -9.25
N ASP A 236 36.03 -27.09 -10.38
CA ASP A 236 35.98 -26.45 -11.70
C ASP A 236 36.03 -27.46 -12.90
N ASN A 237 35.70 -28.76 -12.73
CA ASN A 237 35.35 -29.63 -13.88
C ASN A 237 34.66 -30.97 -13.50
N PRO A 238 33.93 -31.61 -14.45
CA PRO A 238 33.01 -32.73 -14.22
C PRO A 238 33.78 -34.06 -14.09
N GLY A 239 33.57 -34.73 -12.96
CA GLY A 239 34.21 -36.00 -12.60
C GLY A 239 33.81 -36.52 -11.21
N CYS A 240 33.34 -35.65 -10.32
CA CYS A 240 32.56 -36.02 -9.13
C CYS A 240 31.08 -36.12 -9.52
N GLY A 241 30.70 -37.27 -10.08
CA GLY A 241 29.34 -37.56 -10.56
C GLY A 241 28.31 -37.86 -9.46
N GLY A 242 28.35 -37.15 -8.34
CA GLY A 242 27.31 -37.22 -7.30
C GLY A 242 26.37 -36.03 -7.40
N THR A 243 25.06 -36.27 -7.38
CA THR A 243 24.02 -35.26 -7.13
C THR A 243 23.92 -34.86 -5.65
N ASP A 244 24.78 -35.40 -4.81
CA ASP A 244 24.57 -35.52 -3.37
C ASP A 244 25.64 -34.67 -2.64
N GLY A 245 25.23 -33.92 -1.62
CA GLY A 245 26.15 -33.12 -0.78
C GLY A 245 26.95 -33.97 0.21
N GLU A 246 27.77 -33.33 1.05
CA GLU A 246 28.67 -34.00 2.00
C GLU A 246 27.89 -34.94 2.94
N GLU A 247 28.41 -36.15 3.13
CA GLU A 247 27.72 -37.22 3.86
C GLU A 247 28.29 -37.47 5.26
N PHE A 248 27.39 -37.65 6.23
CA PHE A 248 27.71 -37.95 7.62
C PHE A 248 26.97 -39.20 8.09
N ILE A 249 27.54 -39.91 9.05
CA ILE A 249 27.03 -41.21 9.49
C ILE A 249 26.61 -41.18 10.97
N LEU A 250 25.34 -41.49 11.22
CA LEU A 250 24.80 -41.77 12.55
C LEU A 250 24.74 -43.28 12.77
N ALA A 251 25.70 -43.81 13.53
CA ALA A 251 25.81 -45.23 13.84
C ALA A 251 26.04 -45.49 15.33
N ASN A 252 25.81 -46.74 15.75
CA ASN A 252 26.12 -47.17 17.11
C ASN A 252 27.63 -47.33 17.30
N THR A 253 28.10 -47.11 18.52
CA THR A 253 29.50 -47.30 18.89
C THR A 253 29.99 -48.72 18.60
N SER A 254 31.21 -48.83 18.09
CA SER A 254 31.95 -50.05 17.78
C SER A 254 33.43 -49.88 18.11
N ALA A 255 34.25 -50.92 17.88
CA ALA A 255 35.69 -50.84 18.14
C ALA A 255 36.42 -49.76 17.32
N ASN A 256 35.86 -49.39 16.16
CA ASN A 256 36.48 -48.48 15.19
C ASN A 256 35.58 -47.27 14.85
N PHE A 257 34.54 -47.03 15.65
CA PHE A 257 33.60 -45.93 15.44
C PHE A 257 32.92 -45.58 16.75
N ASN A 258 33.17 -44.42 17.32
CA ASN A 258 32.52 -43.93 18.54
C ASN A 258 32.00 -42.49 18.43
N ASP A 259 32.18 -41.84 17.28
CA ASP A 259 31.51 -40.57 16.97
C ASP A 259 30.02 -40.58 17.28
N ARG A 260 29.55 -39.47 17.85
CA ARG A 260 28.13 -39.19 18.03
C ARG A 260 27.80 -37.87 17.38
N LEU A 261 26.65 -37.78 16.74
CA LEU A 261 26.23 -36.54 16.11
C LEU A 261 24.78 -36.19 16.41
N VAL A 262 24.50 -34.89 16.36
CA VAL A 262 23.16 -34.34 16.15
C VAL A 262 23.23 -33.39 14.96
N PHE A 263 22.10 -33.13 14.33
CA PHE A 263 22.06 -32.25 13.17
C PHE A 263 20.86 -31.30 13.23
N ILE A 264 20.97 -30.19 12.51
CA ILE A 264 19.90 -29.21 12.28
C ILE A 264 19.52 -29.31 10.80
N THR A 265 18.25 -29.56 10.50
CA THR A 265 17.78 -29.47 9.11
C THR A 265 17.49 -28.02 8.74
N ILE A 266 17.59 -27.68 7.46
CA ILE A 266 17.19 -26.34 6.99
C ILE A 266 15.73 -26.03 7.35
N ASP A 267 14.86 -27.05 7.33
CA ASP A 267 13.44 -26.90 7.66
C ASP A 267 13.21 -26.59 9.15
N GLU A 268 14.01 -27.20 10.04
CA GLU A 268 14.00 -26.88 11.48
C GLU A 268 14.47 -25.44 11.73
N LEU A 269 15.53 -25.01 11.05
CA LEU A 269 16.06 -23.66 11.15
C LEU A 269 15.05 -22.62 10.65
N LEU A 270 14.50 -22.81 9.46
CA LEU A 270 13.52 -21.89 8.88
C LEU A 270 12.24 -21.80 9.72
N THR A 271 11.82 -22.90 10.36
CA THR A 271 10.70 -22.86 11.30
C THR A 271 10.93 -21.82 12.41
N ALA A 272 12.17 -21.72 12.92
CA ALA A 272 12.52 -20.75 13.96
C ALA A 272 12.70 -19.33 13.41
N VAL A 273 13.28 -19.18 12.21
CA VAL A 273 13.42 -17.88 11.53
C VAL A 273 12.05 -17.30 11.17
N GLU A 274 11.11 -18.10 10.69
CA GLU A 274 9.72 -17.69 10.42
C GLU A 274 9.05 -17.10 11.66
N ARG A 275 9.25 -17.71 12.84
CA ARG A 275 8.74 -17.14 14.10
C ARG A 275 9.35 -15.77 14.39
N ARG A 276 10.64 -15.57 14.10
CA ARG A 276 11.28 -14.25 14.25
C ARG A 276 10.65 -13.24 13.29
N VAL A 277 10.42 -13.61 12.04
CA VAL A 277 9.76 -12.76 11.03
C VAL A 277 8.35 -12.38 11.49
N LEU A 278 7.53 -13.36 11.89
CA LEU A 278 6.19 -13.13 12.42
C LEU A 278 6.21 -12.22 13.66
N ASN A 279 7.25 -12.32 14.49
CA ASN A 279 7.44 -11.44 15.64
C ASN A 279 7.72 -9.99 15.23
N GLU A 280 8.59 -9.74 14.25
CA GLU A 280 8.89 -8.39 13.78
C GLU A 280 7.69 -7.74 13.08
N VAL A 281 7.00 -8.48 12.20
CA VAL A 281 5.78 -7.99 11.55
C VAL A 281 4.69 -7.69 12.57
N GLY A 282 4.52 -8.58 13.57
CA GLY A 282 3.58 -8.37 14.66
C GLY A 282 3.86 -7.09 15.46
N LYS A 283 5.14 -6.76 15.73
CA LYS A 283 5.51 -5.50 16.40
C LYS A 283 5.13 -4.27 15.57
N VAL A 284 5.41 -4.29 14.27
CA VAL A 284 5.08 -3.15 13.38
C VAL A 284 3.56 -2.92 13.32
N LEU A 285 2.78 -4.00 13.21
CA LEU A 285 1.31 -3.91 13.23
C LEU A 285 0.77 -3.42 14.57
N ASN A 286 1.36 -3.87 15.69
CA ASN A 286 1.00 -3.39 17.03
C ASN A 286 1.29 -1.90 17.19
N ASN A 287 2.49 -1.45 16.83
CA ASN A 287 2.86 -0.04 16.91
C ASN A 287 1.91 0.83 16.07
N HIS A 288 1.58 0.38 14.85
CA HIS A 288 0.60 1.07 14.02
C HIS A 288 -0.76 1.19 14.73
N ARG A 289 -1.26 0.08 15.30
CA ARG A 289 -2.53 0.07 16.03
C ARG A 289 -2.51 0.93 17.29
N GLU A 290 -1.42 0.95 18.04
CA GLU A 290 -1.28 1.83 19.23
C GLU A 290 -1.41 3.30 18.85
N ILE A 291 -0.89 3.67 17.68
CA ILE A 291 -0.94 5.03 17.14
C ILE A 291 -2.33 5.35 16.55
N ALA A 292 -2.91 4.44 15.77
CA ALA A 292 -4.13 4.70 14.98
C ALA A 292 -5.43 4.23 15.64
N GLY A 293 -5.37 3.40 16.68
CA GLY A 293 -6.52 2.72 17.29
C GLY A 293 -7.03 1.49 16.51
N VAL A 294 -6.63 1.35 15.25
CA VAL A 294 -7.02 0.29 14.30
C VAL A 294 -5.78 -0.24 13.56
N TYR A 295 -5.90 -1.40 12.92
CA TYR A 295 -4.90 -1.87 11.96
C TYR A 295 -5.13 -1.22 10.59
N PRO A 296 -4.14 -1.20 9.69
CA PRO A 296 -4.30 -0.62 8.35
C PRO A 296 -5.23 -1.49 7.48
N TRP A 297 -5.78 -0.91 6.40
CA TRP A 297 -6.40 -1.74 5.36
C TRP A 297 -5.36 -2.63 4.70
N VAL A 298 -5.72 -3.89 4.44
CA VAL A 298 -4.78 -4.84 3.84
C VAL A 298 -4.66 -4.59 2.33
N SER A 299 -3.49 -4.88 1.74
CA SER A 299 -3.36 -4.92 0.29
C SER A 299 -3.93 -6.24 -0.23
N PRO A 300 -4.79 -6.26 -1.27
CA PRO A 300 -5.23 -7.50 -1.88
C PRO A 300 -4.05 -8.40 -2.24
N PHE A 301 -4.21 -9.72 -2.08
CA PHE A 301 -3.19 -10.67 -2.50
C PHE A 301 -2.90 -10.52 -3.99
N ALA A 302 -1.62 -10.47 -4.30
CA ALA A 302 -1.07 -10.26 -5.62
C ALA A 302 0.12 -11.19 -5.86
N TYR A 303 0.47 -11.39 -7.13
CA TYR A 303 1.70 -12.04 -7.50
C TYR A 303 2.90 -11.32 -6.85
N PRO A 304 3.82 -12.04 -6.16
CA PRO A 304 4.98 -11.40 -5.60
C PRO A 304 5.95 -11.00 -6.69
N ILE A 305 6.08 -9.68 -6.86
CA ILE A 305 6.86 -9.04 -7.91
C ILE A 305 8.36 -9.30 -7.76
N ALA A 306 9.05 -9.40 -8.89
CA ALA A 306 10.50 -9.33 -8.95
C ALA A 306 10.97 -7.89 -8.69
N THR A 307 11.98 -7.77 -7.84
CA THR A 307 12.68 -6.52 -7.51
C THR A 307 14.15 -6.83 -7.33
N VAL A 308 15.02 -5.90 -7.70
CA VAL A 308 16.44 -5.97 -7.36
C VAL A 308 16.70 -5.00 -6.22
N LEU A 309 17.30 -5.49 -5.14
CA LEU A 309 17.73 -4.68 -4.00
C LEU A 309 19.25 -4.72 -3.90
N GLY A 310 19.86 -3.58 -3.64
CA GLY A 310 21.31 -3.48 -3.49
C GLY A 310 21.72 -2.22 -2.75
N SER A 311 23.03 -1.99 -2.70
CA SER A 311 23.61 -0.78 -2.11
C SER A 311 24.75 -0.32 -3.01
N VAL A 312 24.86 0.99 -3.23
CA VAL A 312 25.95 1.56 -4.02
C VAL A 312 27.27 1.16 -3.39
N THR A 313 28.24 0.70 -4.18
CA THR A 313 29.57 0.33 -3.67
C THR A 313 30.69 1.23 -4.19
N GLU A 314 30.40 2.02 -5.23
CA GLU A 314 31.33 2.96 -5.86
C GLU A 314 30.61 4.25 -6.25
N ASN A 315 31.26 5.41 -6.03
CA ASN A 315 30.76 6.68 -6.55
C ASN A 315 31.04 6.76 -8.05
N GLY A 316 29.99 6.90 -8.86
CA GLY A 316 30.14 7.15 -10.29
C GLY A 316 30.79 8.51 -10.60
N ALA A 317 31.29 8.66 -11.83
CA ALA A 317 31.84 9.93 -12.29
C ALA A 317 30.79 11.05 -12.23
N ASP A 318 29.53 10.69 -12.53
CA ASP A 318 28.36 11.51 -12.24
C ASP A 318 27.48 10.82 -11.20
N THR A 319 27.68 11.16 -9.92
CA THR A 319 26.88 10.59 -8.81
C THR A 319 25.37 10.85 -8.90
N SER A 320 24.91 11.73 -9.79
CA SER A 320 23.48 11.99 -10.03
C SER A 320 22.85 11.06 -11.07
N ARG A 321 23.67 10.39 -11.89
CA ARG A 321 23.21 9.56 -13.00
C ARG A 321 23.78 8.17 -13.00
N ASP A 322 24.98 7.98 -12.50
CA ASP A 322 25.66 6.69 -12.46
C ASP A 322 25.35 5.99 -11.14
N LEU A 323 24.89 4.75 -11.24
CA LEU A 323 24.85 3.83 -10.11
C LEU A 323 25.85 2.71 -10.38
N ILE A 324 26.78 2.52 -9.44
CA ILE A 324 27.75 1.42 -9.47
C ILE A 324 27.56 0.58 -8.21
N ASP A 325 27.17 -0.67 -8.43
CA ASP A 325 27.15 -1.71 -7.43
C ASP A 325 28.00 -2.87 -7.95
N SER A 326 29.27 -2.91 -7.51
CA SER A 326 30.22 -4.00 -7.75
C SER A 326 29.71 -5.35 -7.25
N ASN A 327 28.66 -5.33 -6.43
CA ASN A 327 27.97 -6.49 -5.89
C ASN A 327 26.71 -6.91 -6.61
N ALA A 328 26.32 -6.19 -7.66
CA ALA A 328 25.20 -6.56 -8.49
C ALA A 328 25.62 -7.35 -9.75
N ASP A 329 24.67 -8.14 -10.27
CA ASP A 329 24.65 -8.55 -11.67
C ASP A 329 23.31 -8.12 -12.28
N PHE A 330 23.23 -6.85 -12.69
CA PHE A 330 22.04 -6.23 -13.25
C PHE A 330 21.56 -6.95 -14.52
N ILE A 331 22.47 -7.53 -15.29
CA ILE A 331 22.14 -8.26 -16.52
C ILE A 331 21.50 -9.61 -16.15
N ALA A 332 22.12 -10.38 -15.24
CA ALA A 332 21.53 -11.63 -14.77
C ALA A 332 20.18 -11.41 -14.06
N ALA A 333 20.04 -10.28 -13.37
CA ALA A 333 18.80 -9.87 -12.73
C ALA A 333 17.72 -9.34 -13.71
N SER A 334 17.98 -9.37 -15.02
CA SER A 334 17.05 -8.90 -16.07
C SER A 334 16.63 -7.44 -15.94
N VAL A 335 17.52 -6.58 -15.42
CA VAL A 335 17.32 -5.13 -15.42
C VAL A 335 17.38 -4.60 -16.84
N ARG A 336 16.49 -3.65 -17.18
CA ARG A 336 16.34 -3.09 -18.52
C ARG A 336 16.17 -1.56 -18.48
N PRO A 337 16.50 -0.86 -19.58
CA PRO A 337 16.12 0.55 -19.74
C PRO A 337 14.62 0.78 -19.56
N GLY A 338 14.28 1.93 -19.00
CA GLY A 338 12.92 2.40 -18.73
C GLY A 338 12.27 1.86 -17.45
N GLN A 339 12.92 0.92 -16.75
CA GLN A 339 12.49 0.52 -15.42
C GLN A 339 12.78 1.62 -14.39
N VAL A 340 11.93 1.69 -13.38
CA VAL A 340 12.05 2.63 -12.26
C VAL A 340 12.98 2.05 -11.21
N ILE A 341 13.92 2.88 -10.77
CA ILE A 341 14.77 2.65 -9.60
C ILE A 341 14.39 3.63 -8.50
N ARG A 342 14.36 3.15 -7.26
CA ARG A 342 14.09 3.94 -6.07
C ARG A 342 15.34 4.00 -5.21
N ASN A 343 15.75 5.19 -4.79
CA ASN A 343 16.70 5.35 -3.70
C ASN A 343 15.91 5.17 -2.39
N ILE A 344 16.06 4.02 -1.74
CA ILE A 344 15.29 3.71 -0.52
C ILE A 344 15.88 4.37 0.73
N THR A 345 17.07 4.99 0.62
CA THR A 345 17.65 5.82 1.69
C THR A 345 17.01 7.21 1.70
N SER A 346 16.80 7.81 0.53
CA SER A 346 16.29 9.18 0.41
C SER A 346 14.81 9.27 0.02
N GLY A 347 14.21 8.18 -0.47
CA GLY A 347 12.83 8.11 -0.95
C GLY A 347 12.62 8.59 -2.39
N TYR A 348 13.70 8.87 -3.12
CA TYR A 348 13.64 9.41 -4.49
C TYR A 348 13.56 8.32 -5.56
N LYS A 349 13.16 8.72 -6.77
CA LYS A 349 12.94 7.81 -7.92
C LYS A 349 13.72 8.30 -9.13
N GLY A 350 14.33 7.37 -9.85
CA GLY A 350 14.97 7.58 -11.15
C GLY A 350 14.47 6.58 -12.18
N ILE A 351 14.76 6.85 -13.45
CA ILE A 351 14.46 5.94 -14.56
C ILE A 351 15.80 5.45 -15.13
N ILE A 352 15.92 4.14 -15.32
CA ILE A 352 17.13 3.54 -15.89
C ILE A 352 17.21 3.92 -17.36
N ASN A 353 18.22 4.70 -17.74
CA ASN A 353 18.48 5.06 -19.13
C ASN A 353 19.24 3.95 -19.86
N THR A 354 20.31 3.42 -19.22
CA THR A 354 21.13 2.35 -19.81
C THR A 354 21.64 1.38 -18.76
N VAL A 355 21.73 0.10 -19.12
CA VAL A 355 22.48 -0.93 -18.37
C VAL A 355 23.86 -1.03 -19.00
N ASN A 356 24.87 -0.43 -18.37
CA ASN A 356 26.21 -0.26 -18.97
C ASN A 356 27.08 -1.51 -18.81
N SER A 357 26.93 -2.23 -17.69
CA SER A 357 27.62 -3.49 -17.38
C SER A 357 26.82 -4.30 -16.36
N ARG A 358 27.35 -5.45 -15.92
CA ARG A 358 26.77 -6.23 -14.81
C ARG A 358 26.66 -5.43 -13.51
N THR A 359 27.54 -4.45 -13.30
CA THR A 359 27.66 -3.71 -12.03
C THR A 359 27.36 -2.22 -12.17
N ARG A 360 26.99 -1.73 -13.36
CA ARG A 360 26.79 -0.30 -13.62
C ARG A 360 25.55 0.01 -14.44
N LEU A 361 24.79 1.01 -13.97
CA LEU A 361 23.63 1.61 -14.64
C LEU A 361 23.86 3.11 -14.83
N SER A 362 23.20 3.69 -15.83
CA SER A 362 23.02 5.15 -15.96
C SER A 362 21.54 5.50 -15.94
N LEU A 363 21.19 6.62 -15.31
CA LEU A 363 19.84 7.14 -15.15
C LEU A 363 19.57 8.31 -16.12
N THR A 364 18.28 8.54 -16.41
CA THR A 364 17.83 9.75 -17.12
C THR A 364 18.11 10.99 -16.25
N MET A 365 18.36 12.16 -16.86
CA MET A 365 18.69 13.38 -16.11
C MET A 365 17.55 13.81 -15.17
N ASP A 366 17.92 14.51 -14.10
CA ASP A 366 17.03 15.10 -13.09
C ASP A 366 15.79 15.73 -13.73
N ASP A 367 14.68 15.02 -13.63
CA ASP A 367 13.39 15.63 -13.77
C ASP A 367 13.02 16.23 -12.40
N PRO A 368 13.01 17.56 -12.25
CA PRO A 368 12.73 18.23 -10.97
C PRO A 368 11.31 17.93 -10.44
N ARG A 369 10.47 17.21 -11.19
CA ARG A 369 9.16 16.72 -10.75
C ARG A 369 9.23 15.73 -9.59
N TYR A 370 10.37 15.06 -9.37
CA TYR A 370 10.51 13.98 -8.38
C TYR A 370 11.44 14.25 -7.19
N GLY A 371 12.14 15.39 -7.11
CA GLY A 371 12.96 15.73 -5.94
C GLY A 371 14.15 16.62 -6.23
N GLU A 372 14.88 17.02 -5.18
CA GLU A 372 16.09 17.84 -5.28
C GLU A 372 17.40 17.00 -5.28
N ASP A 373 17.35 15.68 -5.05
CA ASP A 373 18.57 14.85 -4.98
C ASP A 373 18.36 13.36 -5.34
N ASN A 374 18.46 12.99 -6.61
CA ASN A 374 18.48 11.58 -7.05
C ASN A 374 19.87 10.92 -6.93
N ARG A 375 20.84 11.57 -6.27
CA ARG A 375 22.20 11.07 -6.24
C ARG A 375 22.27 9.75 -5.46
N PHE A 376 23.07 8.84 -5.99
CA PHE A 376 23.39 7.55 -5.39
C PHE A 376 24.85 7.61 -4.96
N ARG A 377 25.11 7.67 -3.65
CA ARG A 377 26.44 7.95 -3.11
C ARG A 377 26.87 6.97 -2.02
N ILE A 378 28.19 6.80 -1.95
CA ILE A 378 28.88 6.34 -0.76
C ILE A 378 29.00 7.53 0.18
N ASN A 379 28.32 7.47 1.32
CA ASN A 379 28.36 8.55 2.29
C ASN A 379 29.66 8.53 3.12
N ARG A 380 30.21 7.33 3.40
CA ARG A 380 31.48 7.17 4.12
C ARG A 380 32.35 6.05 3.54
N VAL A 381 33.56 6.39 3.10
CA VAL A 381 34.51 5.40 2.58
C VAL A 381 34.91 4.43 3.70
N GLY A 382 34.52 3.16 3.56
CA GLY A 382 34.84 2.08 4.51
C GLY A 382 33.73 1.69 5.49
N ASP A 383 32.55 2.32 5.42
CA ASP A 383 31.36 1.91 6.17
C ASP A 383 30.22 1.57 5.19
N SER A 384 30.03 0.28 4.89
CA SER A 384 29.03 -0.17 3.91
C SER A 384 27.58 0.07 4.35
N ASP A 385 27.34 0.26 5.65
CA ASP A 385 26.00 0.48 6.19
C ASP A 385 25.52 1.92 5.96
N ASP A 386 26.44 2.84 5.67
CA ASP A 386 26.15 4.24 5.34
C ASP A 386 25.89 4.45 3.83
N ASN A 387 26.06 3.44 2.98
CA ASN A 387 25.87 3.59 1.54
C ASN A 387 24.40 3.75 1.15
N ASP A 388 24.12 4.55 0.11
CA ASP A 388 22.77 4.64 -0.42
C ASP A 388 22.29 3.28 -0.92
N ARG A 389 21.08 2.92 -0.52
CA ARG A 389 20.42 1.67 -0.89
C ARG A 389 19.44 1.92 -2.00
N TYR A 390 19.22 0.93 -2.85
CA TYR A 390 18.30 1.05 -3.97
C TYR A 390 17.37 -0.15 -4.13
N GLU A 391 16.23 0.10 -4.78
CA GLU A 391 15.25 -0.89 -5.22
C GLU A 391 14.91 -0.66 -6.69
N ILE A 392 15.08 -1.67 -7.55
CA ILE A 392 14.66 -1.63 -8.97
C ILE A 392 13.36 -2.43 -9.12
N LEU A 393 12.35 -1.81 -9.70
CA LEU A 393 11.02 -2.38 -9.92
C LEU A 393 10.97 -3.18 -11.23
N ILE A 394 11.39 -4.45 -11.21
CA ILE A 394 11.52 -5.25 -12.44
C ILE A 394 10.18 -5.51 -13.13
N ASP A 395 9.20 -5.99 -12.38
CA ASP A 395 7.90 -6.41 -12.93
C ASP A 395 6.85 -5.28 -12.94
N THR A 396 7.06 -4.24 -12.13
CA THR A 396 6.07 -3.19 -11.86
C THR A 396 6.44 -1.84 -12.44
N SER A 397 7.40 -1.84 -13.36
CA SER A 397 7.72 -0.67 -14.17
C SER A 397 8.18 -1.10 -15.56
N GLY A 398 8.16 -0.17 -16.50
CA GLY A 398 8.57 -0.46 -17.87
C GLY A 398 8.38 0.74 -18.78
N THR A 399 8.40 0.47 -20.09
CA THR A 399 8.25 1.47 -21.15
C THR A 399 7.07 1.12 -22.02
N ALA A 400 6.17 2.07 -22.25
CA ALA A 400 5.10 1.96 -23.23
C ALA A 400 5.73 1.82 -24.63
N MET A 401 5.38 0.77 -25.36
CA MET A 401 5.93 0.47 -26.69
C MET A 401 5.04 0.93 -27.82
N ASP A 402 3.77 1.03 -27.50
CA ASP A 402 2.74 1.47 -28.41
C ASP A 402 1.80 2.36 -27.60
N GLY A 403 1.38 3.44 -28.22
CA GLY A 403 0.63 4.51 -27.59
C GLY A 403 -0.60 4.79 -28.41
N SER A 404 -1.78 4.67 -27.80
CA SER A 404 -2.98 5.21 -28.42
C SER A 404 -3.35 6.51 -27.72
N LEU A 405 -3.89 7.47 -28.48
CA LEU A 405 -4.49 8.69 -27.94
C LEU A 405 -5.59 8.43 -26.88
N GLY A 406 -6.02 7.17 -26.71
CA GLY A 406 -7.06 6.74 -25.79
C GLY A 406 -6.52 5.87 -24.66
N ASN A 407 -6.13 6.46 -23.53
CA ASN A 407 -5.98 5.85 -22.20
C ASN A 407 -5.40 4.43 -22.09
N THR A 408 -4.63 3.96 -23.06
CA THR A 408 -4.22 2.56 -23.14
C THR A 408 -2.70 2.51 -23.03
N LEU A 409 -2.23 1.87 -21.97
CA LEU A 409 -0.83 1.50 -21.80
C LEU A 409 -0.62 0.15 -22.46
N LYS A 410 0.31 0.06 -23.42
CA LYS A 410 0.74 -1.20 -24.03
C LYS A 410 2.25 -1.33 -23.97
N ASP A 411 2.72 -2.42 -23.38
CA ASP A 411 4.14 -2.73 -23.26
C ASP A 411 4.34 -4.23 -23.56
N ALA A 412 4.81 -4.47 -24.78
CA ALA A 412 4.90 -5.77 -25.41
C ALA A 412 6.18 -6.54 -25.07
N ASP A 413 7.27 -5.87 -24.67
CA ASP A 413 8.52 -6.55 -24.32
C ASP A 413 8.63 -6.90 -22.83
N ARG A 414 7.56 -6.66 -22.05
CA ARG A 414 7.49 -7.07 -20.65
C ARG A 414 7.76 -8.57 -20.50
N THR A 415 8.54 -8.94 -19.49
CA THR A 415 8.86 -10.34 -19.18
C THR A 415 7.70 -11.09 -18.54
N VAL A 416 6.85 -10.37 -17.81
CA VAL A 416 5.69 -10.92 -17.11
C VAL A 416 4.44 -10.12 -17.48
N ASN A 417 3.43 -10.84 -17.96
CA ASN A 417 2.13 -10.28 -18.35
C ASN A 417 1.40 -9.62 -17.18
N PHE A 418 0.65 -8.54 -17.44
CA PHE A 418 -0.14 -7.83 -16.42
C PHE A 418 -1.12 -8.75 -15.68
N SER A 419 -1.78 -9.65 -16.40
CA SER A 419 -2.69 -10.63 -15.81
C SER A 419 -1.96 -11.62 -14.89
N THR A 420 -0.76 -12.07 -15.28
CA THR A 420 0.11 -12.94 -14.46
C THR A 420 0.58 -12.23 -13.19
N LEU A 421 0.90 -10.94 -13.28
CA LEU A 421 1.23 -10.09 -12.12
C LEU A 421 0.02 -9.85 -11.18
N GLY A 422 -1.16 -10.31 -11.57
CA GLY A 422 -2.38 -10.12 -10.81
C GLY A 422 -2.83 -8.66 -10.77
N ILE A 423 -2.53 -7.88 -11.83
CA ILE A 423 -3.11 -6.54 -12.01
C ILE A 423 -4.61 -6.68 -12.22
N ARG A 424 -5.39 -5.80 -11.59
CA ARG A 424 -6.86 -5.84 -11.61
C ARG A 424 -7.44 -4.47 -11.93
N VAL A 425 -8.68 -4.45 -12.40
CA VAL A 425 -9.50 -3.24 -12.48
C VAL A 425 -9.52 -2.54 -11.12
N GLY A 426 -9.15 -1.27 -11.13
CA GLY A 426 -9.03 -0.40 -9.97
C GLY A 426 -7.61 -0.20 -9.43
N ASP A 427 -6.63 -1.00 -9.88
CA ASP A 427 -5.21 -0.80 -9.57
C ASP A 427 -4.72 0.53 -10.19
N ILE A 428 -3.74 1.17 -9.55
CA ILE A 428 -3.21 2.48 -9.98
C ILE A 428 -1.99 2.28 -10.90
N VAL A 429 -1.91 3.11 -11.93
CA VAL A 429 -0.74 3.22 -12.80
C VAL A 429 -0.32 4.69 -12.84
N GLU A 430 0.97 4.95 -12.70
CA GLU A 430 1.57 6.27 -12.86
C GLU A 430 2.39 6.27 -14.17
N ASN A 431 2.11 7.24 -15.05
CA ASN A 431 3.02 7.60 -16.12
C ASN A 431 4.08 8.50 -15.49
N VAL A 432 5.27 7.94 -15.26
CA VAL A 432 6.36 8.66 -14.59
C VAL A 432 7.06 9.63 -15.54
N THR A 433 6.81 9.55 -16.86
CA THR A 433 7.32 10.53 -17.82
C THR A 433 6.58 11.86 -17.74
N ASP A 434 5.26 11.87 -17.54
CA ASP A 434 4.46 13.10 -17.51
C ASP A 434 3.85 13.42 -16.13
N GLY A 435 3.93 12.48 -15.18
CA GLY A 435 3.41 12.58 -13.82
C GLY A 435 1.90 12.39 -13.71
N THR A 436 1.24 11.99 -14.80
CA THR A 436 -0.17 11.60 -14.80
C THR A 436 -0.36 10.22 -14.18
N TYR A 437 -1.56 9.96 -13.70
CA TYR A 437 -1.88 8.71 -13.04
C TYR A 437 -3.36 8.40 -13.20
N GLY A 438 -3.67 7.11 -13.17
CA GLY A 438 -5.00 6.61 -13.47
C GLY A 438 -5.26 5.29 -12.79
N ALA A 439 -6.52 4.88 -12.78
CA ALA A 439 -6.93 3.57 -12.33
C ALA A 439 -7.23 2.67 -13.54
N VAL A 440 -6.82 1.41 -13.48
CA VAL A 440 -7.14 0.40 -14.50
C VAL A 440 -8.66 0.25 -14.57
N THR A 441 -9.23 0.39 -15.76
CA THR A 441 -10.65 0.17 -16.05
C THR A 441 -10.88 -1.12 -16.82
N ASP A 442 -9.90 -1.57 -17.61
CA ASP A 442 -9.98 -2.82 -18.36
C ASP A 442 -8.58 -3.41 -18.64
N ILE A 443 -8.50 -4.72 -18.88
CA ILE A 443 -7.28 -5.46 -19.22
C ILE A 443 -7.55 -6.29 -20.49
N PRO A 444 -7.48 -5.66 -21.68
CA PRO A 444 -7.95 -6.29 -22.92
C PRO A 444 -7.07 -7.47 -23.37
N ASP A 445 -5.78 -7.43 -23.05
CA ASP A 445 -4.82 -8.48 -23.38
C ASP A 445 -3.68 -8.55 -22.34
N PRO A 446 -2.82 -9.59 -22.35
CA PRO A 446 -1.79 -9.78 -21.33
C PRO A 446 -0.74 -8.66 -21.23
N THR A 447 -0.63 -7.78 -22.22
CA THR A 447 0.38 -6.72 -22.36
C THR A 447 -0.20 -5.31 -22.40
N SER A 448 -1.52 -5.16 -22.26
CA SER A 448 -2.23 -3.88 -22.36
C SER A 448 -3.14 -3.61 -21.16
N LEU A 449 -3.26 -2.35 -20.76
CA LEU A 449 -4.18 -1.83 -19.74
C LEU A 449 -4.94 -0.63 -20.29
N VAL A 450 -6.26 -0.58 -20.08
CA VAL A 450 -7.07 0.63 -20.29
C VAL A 450 -7.24 1.33 -18.96
N LEU A 451 -7.04 2.64 -18.93
CA LEU A 451 -6.98 3.46 -17.73
C LEU A 451 -8.06 4.56 -17.74
N ASN A 452 -8.38 5.06 -16.56
CA ASN A 452 -9.09 6.33 -16.42
C ASN A 452 -8.27 7.27 -15.53
N ARG A 453 -8.07 8.51 -15.99
CA ARG A 453 -7.29 9.50 -15.26
C ARG A 453 -7.97 9.84 -13.94
N LEU A 454 -7.23 9.73 -12.84
CA LEU A 454 -7.77 10.08 -11.53
C LEU A 454 -7.68 11.59 -11.31
N GLY A 455 -8.78 12.21 -10.88
CA GLY A 455 -8.85 13.64 -10.59
C GLY A 455 -8.93 14.58 -11.80
N SER A 456 -9.20 14.06 -13.01
CA SER A 456 -9.29 14.84 -14.24
C SER A 456 -10.20 14.18 -15.28
N ASP A 457 -10.86 14.97 -16.14
CA ASP A 457 -11.63 14.48 -17.30
C ASP A 457 -10.76 14.22 -18.53
N ASN A 458 -9.54 14.78 -18.54
CA ASN A 458 -8.61 14.55 -19.63
C ASN A 458 -8.19 13.08 -19.68
N ALA A 459 -7.92 12.61 -20.90
CA ALA A 459 -7.26 11.34 -21.12
C ALA A 459 -5.92 11.24 -20.37
N MET A 460 -5.54 10.01 -20.04
CA MET A 460 -4.21 9.62 -19.59
C MET A 460 -3.50 8.93 -20.76
N ALA A 461 -2.94 9.72 -21.67
CA ALA A 461 -2.24 9.18 -22.83
C ALA A 461 -0.90 8.55 -22.41
N PHE A 462 -0.47 7.55 -23.17
CA PHE A 462 0.88 6.99 -23.13
C PHE A 462 1.44 7.11 -24.53
N ASP A 463 2.48 7.90 -24.70
CA ASP A 463 3.22 7.95 -25.95
C ASP A 463 4.25 6.81 -25.99
N PRO A 464 4.58 6.24 -27.16
CA PRO A 464 5.68 5.27 -27.26
C PRO A 464 6.97 5.87 -26.68
N GLY A 465 7.58 5.19 -25.72
CA GLY A 465 8.72 5.67 -24.95
C GLY A 465 8.38 6.19 -23.55
N ASP A 466 7.10 6.37 -23.22
CA ASP A 466 6.70 6.76 -21.86
C ASP A 466 7.04 5.66 -20.85
N ASN A 467 7.62 6.05 -19.73
CA ASN A 467 7.93 5.16 -18.63
C ASN A 467 6.77 5.16 -17.64
N TYR A 468 6.49 4.00 -17.07
CA TYR A 468 5.39 3.85 -16.12
C TYR A 468 5.80 3.02 -14.91
N GLU A 469 5.04 3.20 -13.85
CA GLU A 469 5.13 2.45 -12.61
C GLU A 469 3.74 1.99 -12.18
N ILE A 470 3.66 0.82 -11.58
CA ILE A 470 2.48 0.30 -10.91
C ILE A 470 2.77 0.23 -9.41
N PRO A 471 2.38 1.26 -8.63
CA PRO A 471 2.46 1.22 -7.18
C PRO A 471 1.78 -0.04 -6.62
N ARG A 472 2.49 -0.79 -5.78
CA ARG A 472 1.98 -2.04 -5.18
C ARG A 472 1.88 -1.90 -3.67
N PHE A 473 1.16 -2.85 -3.08
CA PHE A 473 1.01 -2.96 -1.63
C PHE A 473 0.31 -1.76 -0.98
N ASN A 474 -0.53 -1.04 -1.73
CA ASN A 474 -1.43 -0.05 -1.15
C ASN A 474 -2.62 -0.77 -0.49
N GLY A 475 -2.97 -0.36 0.73
CA GLY A 475 -4.17 -0.86 1.38
C GLY A 475 -5.41 -0.53 0.54
N LYS A 476 -6.38 -1.43 0.50
CA LYS A 476 -7.65 -1.19 -0.20
C LYS A 476 -8.80 -1.13 0.79
N PRO A 477 -9.65 -0.08 0.76
CA PRO A 477 -10.79 0.01 1.66
C PRO A 477 -11.63 -1.27 1.66
N ASN A 478 -12.02 -1.71 2.85
CA ASN A 478 -12.77 -2.93 3.12
C ASN A 478 -12.04 -4.26 2.80
N THR A 479 -10.76 -4.22 2.44
CA THR A 479 -9.93 -5.42 2.36
C THR A 479 -9.41 -5.78 3.76
N TRP A 480 -9.75 -6.99 4.20
CA TRP A 480 -9.51 -7.49 5.55
C TRP A 480 -8.43 -8.57 5.60
N GLU A 481 -8.12 -9.19 4.46
CA GLU A 481 -7.09 -10.20 4.32
C GLU A 481 -6.27 -9.99 3.03
N GLY A 482 -4.98 -10.33 3.05
CA GLY A 482 -4.08 -10.06 1.93
C GLY A 482 -2.61 -9.89 2.32
N SER A 483 -1.85 -9.23 1.44
CA SER A 483 -0.44 -8.89 1.66
C SER A 483 -0.28 -7.66 2.55
N LEU A 484 0.90 -7.49 3.14
CA LEU A 484 1.21 -6.29 3.92
C LEU A 484 1.01 -5.01 3.09
N PRO A 485 0.27 -4.01 3.60
CA PRO A 485 0.06 -2.74 2.90
C PRO A 485 1.27 -1.82 3.11
N LEU A 486 2.39 -2.15 2.49
CA LEU A 486 3.65 -1.42 2.60
C LEU A 486 3.64 -0.24 1.65
N HIS A 487 3.64 0.97 2.19
CA HIS A 487 3.58 2.20 1.41
C HIS A 487 4.86 3.03 1.62
N ALA A 488 5.63 3.21 0.55
CA ALA A 488 6.86 3.99 0.59
C ALA A 488 6.57 5.50 0.51
N VAL A 489 7.48 6.31 1.07
CA VAL A 489 7.46 7.76 0.89
C VAL A 489 7.53 8.09 -0.60
N GLY A 490 6.72 9.07 -1.03
CA GLY A 490 6.62 9.52 -2.42
C GLY A 490 5.75 8.64 -3.32
N GLU A 491 5.45 7.40 -2.94
CA GLU A 491 4.62 6.50 -3.72
C GLU A 491 3.15 6.96 -3.72
N ARG A 492 2.49 6.90 -4.88
CA ARG A 492 1.08 7.28 -5.01
C ARG A 492 0.17 6.11 -4.68
N PHE A 493 -0.89 6.42 -3.94
CA PHE A 493 -1.93 5.47 -3.57
C PHE A 493 -3.31 6.09 -3.78
N ARG A 494 -4.27 5.24 -4.16
CA ARG A 494 -5.66 5.64 -4.35
C ARG A 494 -6.34 5.78 -2.99
N THR A 495 -6.99 6.91 -2.75
CA THR A 495 -7.64 7.18 -1.47
C THR A 495 -8.81 8.14 -1.61
N GLY A 496 -9.80 8.00 -0.74
CA GLY A 496 -10.83 9.03 -0.57
C GLY A 496 -10.30 10.09 0.39
N PHE A 497 -10.74 11.33 0.24
CA PHE A 497 -10.35 12.37 1.18
C PHE A 497 -11.36 13.52 1.17
N THR A 498 -11.42 14.25 2.27
CA THR A 498 -12.24 15.43 2.42
C THR A 498 -11.34 16.66 2.48
N VAL A 499 -11.65 17.68 1.68
CA VAL A 499 -10.91 18.94 1.64
C VAL A 499 -11.76 20.06 2.23
N ALA A 500 -11.19 20.78 3.19
CA ALA A 500 -11.69 22.06 3.68
C ALA A 500 -10.64 23.14 3.40
N TRP A 501 -11.07 24.33 2.98
CA TRP A 501 -10.16 25.45 2.77
C TRP A 501 -10.79 26.79 3.16
N ASN A 502 -9.92 27.74 3.50
CA ASN A 502 -10.19 29.15 3.65
C ASN A 502 -9.02 29.94 3.03
N ILE A 503 -9.28 30.60 1.90
CA ILE A 503 -8.30 31.34 1.13
C ILE A 503 -8.82 32.79 1.00
N PRO A 504 -8.02 33.81 1.40
CA PRO A 504 -8.41 35.20 1.30
C PRO A 504 -8.56 35.64 -0.16
N GLU A 505 -9.25 36.76 -0.36
CA GLU A 505 -9.43 37.38 -1.67
C GLU A 505 -8.09 37.63 -2.38
N GLY A 506 -7.96 37.19 -3.64
CA GLY A 506 -6.71 37.32 -4.38
C GLY A 506 -6.64 36.50 -5.66
N VAL A 507 -7.17 37.07 -6.75
CA VAL A 507 -7.07 36.67 -8.18
C VAL A 507 -7.63 35.28 -8.51
N ILE A 508 -8.96 35.17 -8.53
CA ILE A 508 -9.65 34.12 -9.28
C ILE A 508 -9.35 34.31 -10.76
N LYS A 509 -8.82 33.28 -11.42
CA LYS A 509 -8.71 33.26 -12.88
C LYS A 509 -9.89 32.48 -13.43
N THR A 510 -10.76 33.16 -14.18
CA THR A 510 -11.80 32.52 -14.98
C THR A 510 -11.31 32.41 -16.43
N THR A 511 -11.61 31.29 -17.10
CA THR A 511 -11.21 31.08 -18.50
C THR A 511 -12.32 31.39 -19.51
N GLN A 512 -13.55 31.68 -19.07
CA GLN A 512 -14.69 32.03 -19.92
C GLN A 512 -15.36 33.36 -19.49
N LEU A 513 -15.92 34.09 -20.47
CA LEU A 513 -16.57 35.39 -20.27
C LEU A 513 -17.97 35.21 -19.65
N ALA A 514 -18.03 35.19 -18.31
CA ALA A 514 -19.27 35.37 -17.55
C ALA A 514 -19.45 36.86 -17.20
N ASN A 515 -20.70 37.34 -17.21
CA ASN A 515 -21.02 38.74 -16.88
C ASN A 515 -22.29 38.87 -16.02
N ASN A 516 -22.84 37.77 -15.51
CA ASN A 516 -23.89 37.80 -14.50
C ASN A 516 -23.25 38.08 -13.11
N SER A 517 -23.53 39.23 -12.52
CA SER A 517 -22.95 39.67 -11.25
C SER A 517 -23.34 38.79 -10.07
N GLY A 518 -24.61 38.39 -9.93
CA GLY A 518 -25.04 37.54 -8.80
C GLY A 518 -24.41 36.15 -8.87
N TYR A 519 -24.27 35.59 -10.07
CA TYR A 519 -23.52 34.36 -10.29
C TYR A 519 -22.03 34.50 -9.94
N LEU A 520 -21.37 35.57 -10.40
CA LEU A 520 -19.95 35.82 -10.16
C LEU A 520 -19.65 35.98 -8.66
N GLU A 521 -20.48 36.71 -7.93
CA GLU A 521 -20.35 36.87 -6.48
C GLU A 521 -20.49 35.53 -5.75
N SER A 522 -21.47 34.70 -6.14
CA SER A 522 -21.65 33.36 -5.58
C SER A 522 -20.47 32.42 -5.89
N LEU A 523 -19.96 32.47 -7.12
CA LEU A 523 -18.78 31.69 -7.53
C LEU A 523 -17.54 32.11 -6.73
N GLU A 524 -17.32 33.40 -6.56
CA GLU A 524 -16.22 33.95 -5.77
C GLU A 524 -16.29 33.49 -4.32
N LYS A 525 -17.44 33.65 -3.66
CA LYS A 525 -17.66 33.11 -2.32
C LYS A 525 -17.33 31.61 -2.29
N THR A 526 -17.80 30.83 -3.27
CA THR A 526 -17.55 29.37 -3.39
C THR A 526 -16.06 29.02 -3.44
N LEU A 527 -15.27 29.84 -4.11
CA LEU A 527 -13.84 29.65 -4.22
C LEU A 527 -13.08 30.07 -2.96
N GLN A 528 -13.54 31.08 -2.22
CA GLN A 528 -12.88 31.55 -1.00
C GLN A 528 -12.85 30.47 0.10
N CYS A 529 -13.96 29.76 0.35
CA CYS A 529 -13.99 28.73 1.41
C CYS A 529 -15.10 27.69 1.30
N SER A 530 -14.86 26.54 1.95
CA SER A 530 -15.78 25.39 2.00
C SER A 530 -16.23 24.93 3.39
N ASP A 531 -15.65 25.37 4.51
CA ASP A 531 -16.15 25.17 5.89
C ASP A 531 -15.28 25.92 6.92
N LEU A 532 -15.89 26.48 7.98
CA LEU A 532 -15.20 26.99 9.18
C LEU A 532 -15.64 26.35 10.51
N ARG A 533 -16.73 25.57 10.59
CA ARG A 533 -17.31 25.12 11.88
C ARG A 533 -16.38 24.22 12.71
N ARG A 534 -15.33 23.63 12.11
CA ARG A 534 -14.24 22.93 12.82
C ARG A 534 -12.91 23.67 12.88
N LEU A 535 -12.79 24.81 12.21
CA LEU A 535 -11.62 25.69 12.25
C LEU A 535 -11.73 26.79 13.34
N ALA A 536 -12.90 26.89 13.97
CA ALA A 536 -13.34 27.95 14.88
C ALA A 536 -12.86 27.83 16.35
N THR A 537 -11.58 27.55 16.61
CA THR A 537 -11.01 27.68 17.98
C THR A 537 -9.77 28.57 18.09
N ILE A 538 -9.48 29.42 17.09
CA ILE A 538 -8.28 30.27 17.12
C ILE A 538 -8.68 31.76 17.20
N SER A 539 -8.37 32.39 18.34
CA SER A 539 -8.46 33.84 18.55
C SER A 539 -7.39 34.57 17.73
N GLY A 540 -7.76 35.70 17.10
CA GLY A 540 -6.82 36.61 16.42
C GLY A 540 -6.99 36.74 14.91
N VAL A 541 -8.00 36.09 14.31
CA VAL A 541 -8.40 36.33 12.91
C VAL A 541 -9.56 37.34 12.95
N GLY A 542 -9.40 38.52 12.36
CA GLY A 542 -10.52 39.42 12.10
C GLY A 542 -11.57 38.70 11.26
N GLU A 543 -12.85 39.00 11.48
CA GLU A 543 -13.99 38.36 10.80
C GLU A 543 -13.74 38.20 9.29
N THR A 544 -13.48 36.97 8.85
CA THR A 544 -13.54 36.62 7.42
C THR A 544 -14.94 36.07 7.12
N ASP A 545 -15.58 36.62 6.08
CA ASP A 545 -16.97 36.43 5.61
C ASP A 545 -17.26 35.02 5.05
N CYS A 546 -16.79 33.98 5.73
CA CYS A 546 -17.02 32.59 5.33
C CYS A 546 -18.32 32.08 5.92
N ASP A 547 -19.28 31.73 5.05
CA ASP A 547 -20.57 31.15 5.44
C ASP A 547 -20.36 29.90 6.31
N PRO A 548 -20.77 29.92 7.59
CA PRO A 548 -20.58 28.79 8.50
C PRO A 548 -21.42 27.57 8.09
N ASN A 549 -22.32 27.68 7.12
CA ASN A 549 -23.15 26.57 6.65
C ASN A 549 -22.52 25.75 5.53
N ARG A 550 -21.35 26.16 5.01
CA ARG A 550 -20.67 25.41 3.96
C ARG A 550 -19.98 24.17 4.51
N SER A 551 -20.17 23.05 3.81
CA SER A 551 -19.62 21.76 4.18
C SER A 551 -18.33 21.45 3.42
N PRO A 552 -17.35 20.79 4.05
CA PRO A 552 -16.14 20.33 3.37
C PRO A 552 -16.45 19.47 2.14
N VAL A 553 -15.57 19.49 1.15
CA VAL A 553 -15.78 18.78 -0.11
C VAL A 553 -15.20 17.38 -0.02
N ASN A 554 -16.05 16.36 -0.20
CA ASN A 554 -15.63 14.96 -0.16
C ASN A 554 -15.29 14.43 -1.56
N VAL A 555 -14.04 14.03 -1.74
CA VAL A 555 -13.55 13.30 -2.92
C VAL A 555 -13.72 11.80 -2.68
N PRO A 556 -14.53 11.10 -3.49
CA PRO A 556 -14.71 9.66 -3.34
C PRO A 556 -13.41 8.93 -3.67
N TRP A 557 -13.19 7.78 -3.02
CA TRP A 557 -12.03 6.91 -3.26
C TRP A 557 -11.83 6.59 -4.75
N ALA A 558 -12.93 6.50 -5.51
CA ALA A 558 -12.88 6.24 -6.92
C ALA A 558 -12.12 7.32 -7.73
N ASN A 559 -12.03 8.55 -7.23
CA ASN A 559 -11.50 9.71 -7.95
C ASN A 559 -10.40 10.44 -7.18
N GLY A 560 -9.89 9.89 -6.09
CA GLY A 560 -8.87 10.51 -5.25
C GLY A 560 -7.57 9.70 -5.21
N SER A 561 -6.45 10.41 -5.15
CA SER A 561 -5.11 9.85 -4.99
C SER A 561 -4.28 10.77 -4.13
N CYS A 562 -3.41 10.20 -3.30
CA CYS A 562 -2.43 10.95 -2.53
C CYS A 562 -1.06 10.28 -2.57
N SER A 563 -0.02 11.02 -2.18
CA SER A 563 1.30 10.50 -1.81
C SER A 563 1.82 11.24 -0.59
N TRP A 564 2.44 10.50 0.33
CA TRP A 564 3.06 11.03 1.53
C TRP A 564 4.51 11.39 1.25
N ARG A 565 4.96 12.62 1.56
CA ARG A 565 6.38 13.00 1.48
C ARG A 565 7.07 12.91 2.84
N THR A 566 6.34 13.25 3.89
CA THR A 566 6.70 13.02 5.29
C THR A 566 5.42 12.77 6.07
N ILE A 567 5.53 12.58 7.38
CA ILE A 567 4.35 12.48 8.26
C ILE A 567 3.45 13.73 8.19
N ASP A 568 4.04 14.89 7.90
CA ASP A 568 3.42 16.23 7.91
C ASP A 568 3.24 16.81 6.49
N SER A 569 3.66 16.10 5.45
CA SER A 569 3.61 16.58 4.07
C SER A 569 2.89 15.59 3.17
N VAL A 570 1.87 16.09 2.47
CA VAL A 570 1.03 15.29 1.59
C VAL A 570 0.81 16.01 0.25
N ARG A 571 0.78 15.21 -0.81
CA ARG A 571 0.30 15.61 -2.13
C ARG A 571 -0.98 14.84 -2.43
N CYS A 572 -2.10 15.53 -2.61
CA CYS A 572 -3.38 14.92 -2.93
C CYS A 572 -3.99 15.56 -4.17
N ALA A 573 -4.61 14.76 -4.99
CA ALA A 573 -5.36 15.25 -6.13
C ALA A 573 -6.58 14.37 -6.38
N GLY A 574 -7.66 15.01 -6.80
CA GLY A 574 -8.91 14.30 -6.97
C GLY A 574 -10.06 15.19 -7.40
N ARG A 575 -11.20 14.56 -7.67
CA ARG A 575 -12.37 15.22 -8.28
C ARG A 575 -13.69 14.70 -7.72
N THR A 576 -14.68 15.58 -7.62
CA THR A 576 -16.03 15.21 -7.20
C THR A 576 -17.09 16.14 -7.79
N ASP A 577 -18.29 15.61 -8.03
CA ASP A 577 -19.47 16.39 -8.39
C ASP A 577 -20.13 16.90 -7.11
N TRP A 578 -20.53 18.18 -7.09
CA TRP A 578 -21.17 18.79 -5.93
C TRP A 578 -22.64 19.09 -6.21
N THR A 579 -23.51 18.36 -5.54
CA THR A 579 -24.94 18.34 -5.86
C THR A 579 -25.75 19.37 -5.10
N TRP A 580 -25.34 19.78 -3.89
CA TRP A 580 -26.15 20.69 -3.09
C TRP A 580 -26.23 22.11 -3.64
N TYR A 581 -25.29 22.53 -4.49
CA TYR A 581 -25.23 23.90 -4.99
C TYR A 581 -26.37 24.24 -5.98
N LEU A 582 -27.02 23.25 -6.60
CA LEU A 582 -28.08 23.46 -7.62
C LEU A 582 -29.23 22.45 -7.56
N THR A 583 -29.22 21.53 -6.59
CA THR A 583 -30.29 20.53 -6.41
C THR A 583 -30.67 20.42 -4.95
N GLY A 584 -31.94 20.09 -4.69
CA GLY A 584 -32.45 19.96 -3.32
C GLY A 584 -33.79 19.25 -3.27
N ALA A 585 -34.38 19.23 -2.08
CA ALA A 585 -35.71 18.69 -1.84
C ALA A 585 -36.58 19.74 -1.14
N ILE A 586 -37.80 19.91 -1.62
CA ILE A 586 -38.73 20.91 -1.10
C ILE A 586 -39.10 20.55 0.35
N THR A 587 -38.87 21.47 1.28
CA THR A 587 -39.11 21.26 2.73
C THR A 587 -40.38 21.93 3.23
N GLY A 588 -40.90 22.89 2.47
CA GLY A 588 -42.13 23.59 2.73
C GLY A 588 -42.77 23.98 1.41
N ASN A 589 -44.10 24.03 1.38
CA ASN A 589 -44.84 24.56 0.25
C ASN A 589 -45.93 25.51 0.74
N HIS A 590 -46.33 26.42 -0.12
CA HIS A 590 -47.42 27.34 0.18
C HIS A 590 -48.70 26.69 -0.32
N ALA A 591 -49.53 26.18 0.59
CA ALA A 591 -50.71 25.36 0.26
C ALA A 591 -51.73 26.03 -0.70
N MET A 592 -51.63 27.33 -0.95
CA MET A 592 -52.45 28.09 -1.90
C MET A 592 -51.71 28.54 -3.17
N GLU A 593 -50.39 28.33 -3.27
CA GLU A 593 -49.53 28.81 -4.36
C GLU A 593 -48.70 27.64 -4.92
N SER A 594 -49.28 26.89 -5.86
CA SER A 594 -48.69 25.64 -6.39
C SER A 594 -47.37 25.81 -7.15
N LEU A 595 -46.96 27.05 -7.43
CA LEU A 595 -45.73 27.42 -8.14
C LEU A 595 -44.63 27.93 -7.20
N LYS A 596 -44.92 27.99 -5.89
CA LYS A 596 -44.04 28.55 -4.87
C LYS A 596 -43.66 27.51 -3.82
N PHE A 597 -42.39 27.50 -3.42
CA PHE A 597 -41.91 26.56 -2.41
C PHE A 597 -40.77 27.10 -1.56
N GLU A 598 -40.52 26.43 -0.44
CA GLU A 598 -39.45 26.71 0.51
C GLU A 598 -38.51 25.50 0.65
N ASP A 599 -37.19 25.75 0.56
CA ASP A 599 -36.17 24.82 1.06
C ASP A 599 -35.37 25.49 2.18
N ARG A 600 -35.69 25.14 3.43
CA ARG A 600 -35.05 25.66 4.64
C ARG A 600 -33.59 25.27 4.77
N ASN A 601 -33.12 24.29 4.00
CA ASN A 601 -31.74 23.85 4.01
C ASN A 601 -30.89 24.59 2.96
N THR A 602 -31.50 25.47 2.18
CA THR A 602 -30.89 26.10 1.01
C THR A 602 -30.99 27.63 1.11
N ASN A 603 -29.91 28.33 0.71
CA ASN A 603 -29.96 29.76 0.41
C ASN A 603 -29.77 29.98 -1.11
N PHE A 604 -30.86 30.20 -1.85
CA PHE A 604 -30.88 30.36 -3.30
C PHE A 604 -30.09 31.59 -3.77
N GLN A 605 -30.18 32.71 -3.05
CA GLN A 605 -29.42 33.91 -3.38
C GLN A 605 -27.90 33.66 -3.23
N ASN A 606 -27.49 32.94 -2.17
CA ASN A 606 -26.10 32.53 -1.98
C ASN A 606 -25.61 31.50 -3.01
N MET A 607 -26.52 30.89 -3.79
CA MET A 607 -26.20 30.03 -4.93
C MET A 607 -26.15 30.81 -6.25
N GLY A 608 -26.37 32.13 -6.22
CA GLY A 608 -26.40 32.99 -7.40
C GLY A 608 -27.67 32.83 -8.23
N VAL A 609 -28.74 32.26 -7.65
CA VAL A 609 -30.04 32.11 -8.33
C VAL A 609 -30.71 33.47 -8.42
N GLU A 610 -31.18 33.81 -9.61
CA GLU A 610 -31.84 35.07 -9.91
C GLU A 610 -33.15 34.86 -10.68
N THR A 611 -33.98 35.90 -10.75
CA THR A 611 -35.15 35.91 -11.65
C THR A 611 -34.71 35.73 -13.10
N GLY A 612 -35.40 34.86 -13.83
CA GLY A 612 -35.04 34.50 -15.20
C GLY A 612 -34.20 33.22 -15.31
N ASP A 613 -33.75 32.66 -14.19
CA ASP A 613 -33.16 31.33 -14.15
C ASP A 613 -34.22 30.22 -14.31
N ILE A 614 -33.81 28.98 -14.52
CA ILE A 614 -34.73 27.87 -14.83
C ILE A 614 -34.79 26.91 -13.65
N ILE A 615 -35.99 26.46 -13.30
CA ILE A 615 -36.22 25.41 -12.30
C ILE A 615 -36.83 24.17 -12.96
N PHE A 616 -36.36 23.00 -12.56
CA PHE A 616 -36.90 21.69 -12.93
C PHE A 616 -37.41 20.99 -11.66
N ASN A 617 -38.67 20.59 -11.65
CA ASN A 617 -39.17 19.58 -10.73
C ASN A 617 -38.85 18.20 -11.31
N THR A 618 -37.80 17.59 -10.78
CA THR A 618 -37.33 16.27 -11.24
C THR A 618 -38.22 15.13 -10.78
N THR A 619 -39.14 15.37 -9.83
CA THR A 619 -40.12 14.36 -9.40
C THR A 619 -41.19 14.12 -10.46
N ASP A 620 -41.74 15.20 -11.02
CA ASP A 620 -42.90 15.12 -11.91
C ASP A 620 -42.57 15.47 -13.38
N GLY A 621 -41.34 15.92 -13.64
CA GLY A 621 -40.81 16.27 -14.96
C GLY A 621 -41.10 17.71 -15.39
N SER A 622 -41.76 18.52 -14.56
CA SER A 622 -42.11 19.89 -14.92
C SER A 622 -40.91 20.83 -14.87
N ARG A 623 -40.95 21.89 -15.68
CA ARG A 623 -39.94 22.96 -15.67
C ARG A 623 -40.57 24.34 -15.84
N GLY A 624 -39.86 25.37 -15.40
CA GLY A 624 -40.33 26.75 -15.43
C GLY A 624 -39.22 27.78 -15.32
N VAL A 625 -39.56 29.04 -15.56
CA VAL A 625 -38.67 30.19 -15.33
C VAL A 625 -38.97 30.78 -13.95
N ILE A 626 -37.93 31.09 -13.18
CA ILE A 626 -38.02 31.67 -11.84
C ILE A 626 -38.46 33.13 -11.95
N GLY A 627 -39.58 33.47 -11.32
CA GLY A 627 -40.14 34.82 -11.27
C GLY A 627 -39.79 35.58 -10.00
N PHE A 628 -39.52 34.85 -8.91
CA PHE A 628 -39.16 35.42 -7.61
C PHE A 628 -38.16 34.52 -6.89
N VAL A 629 -37.21 35.13 -6.18
CA VAL A 629 -36.20 34.46 -5.36
C VAL A 629 -35.95 35.23 -4.07
N ALA A 630 -35.98 34.51 -2.95
CA ALA A 630 -35.50 34.96 -1.66
C ALA A 630 -34.44 33.96 -1.15
N ASN A 631 -33.98 34.12 0.10
CA ASN A 631 -33.00 33.21 0.69
C ASN A 631 -33.44 31.74 0.59
N ASN A 632 -34.57 31.36 1.19
CA ASN A 632 -35.05 29.98 1.27
C ASN A 632 -36.30 29.71 0.42
N GLU A 633 -36.75 30.67 -0.39
CA GLU A 633 -38.03 30.62 -1.11
C GLU A 633 -37.83 30.92 -2.61
N LEU A 634 -38.54 30.18 -3.45
CA LEU A 634 -38.57 30.37 -4.91
C LEU A 634 -40.01 30.29 -5.42
N GLU A 635 -40.28 31.09 -6.47
CA GLU A 635 -41.52 31.01 -7.22
C GLU A 635 -41.22 30.90 -8.72
N ALA A 636 -41.78 29.87 -9.36
CA ALA A 636 -41.80 29.78 -10.81
C ALA A 636 -42.94 30.66 -11.35
N ILE A 637 -42.70 31.36 -12.46
CA ILE A 637 -43.75 32.10 -13.17
C ILE A 637 -44.85 31.12 -13.61
N GLN A 638 -44.43 29.94 -14.07
CA GLN A 638 -45.28 28.84 -14.48
C GLN A 638 -44.45 27.56 -14.57
N LEU A 639 -45.10 26.40 -14.40
CA LEU A 639 -44.53 25.09 -14.65
C LEU A 639 -45.25 24.41 -15.82
N TYR A 640 -44.50 23.67 -16.64
CA TYR A 640 -45.03 22.95 -17.79
C TYR A 640 -44.24 21.69 -18.11
N GLY A 641 -44.85 20.80 -18.90
CA GLY A 641 -44.22 19.56 -19.40
C GLY A 641 -44.19 18.40 -18.40
N GLY A 642 -44.56 18.62 -17.13
CA GLY A 642 -44.65 17.60 -16.11
C GLY A 642 -46.05 17.03 -15.95
N THR A 643 -46.13 15.96 -15.15
CA THR A 643 -47.37 15.23 -14.88
C THR A 643 -48.32 16.00 -13.95
N ARG A 644 -47.81 16.84 -13.04
CA ARG A 644 -48.62 17.66 -12.12
C ARG A 644 -48.42 19.17 -12.32
N ASN A 645 -47.24 19.60 -12.77
CA ASN A 645 -46.86 21.02 -12.94
C ASN A 645 -47.10 21.84 -11.66
N ASN A 646 -46.81 21.25 -10.50
CA ASN A 646 -46.87 21.88 -9.19
C ASN A 646 -45.63 21.51 -8.37
N PHE A 647 -45.44 22.20 -7.24
CA PHE A 647 -44.43 21.85 -6.23
C PHE A 647 -45.08 21.31 -4.95
N GLU A 648 -44.67 20.11 -4.53
CA GLU A 648 -45.08 19.50 -3.27
C GLU A 648 -43.90 19.26 -2.32
N ILE A 649 -44.17 19.21 -1.01
CA ILE A 649 -43.15 18.85 -0.01
C ILE A 649 -42.59 17.47 -0.34
N GLY A 650 -41.26 17.36 -0.36
CA GLY A 650 -40.54 16.15 -0.75
C GLY A 650 -40.26 16.04 -2.25
N ASP A 651 -40.82 16.91 -3.10
CA ASP A 651 -40.41 16.99 -4.50
C ASP A 651 -38.94 17.36 -4.60
N LYS A 652 -38.24 16.78 -5.57
CA LYS A 652 -36.83 17.05 -5.85
C LYS A 652 -36.73 18.06 -6.96
N TYR A 653 -35.86 19.05 -6.78
CA TYR A 653 -35.68 20.10 -7.77
C TYR A 653 -34.23 20.21 -8.25
N GLN A 654 -34.06 20.78 -9.44
CA GLN A 654 -32.79 21.20 -10.01
C GLN A 654 -32.93 22.62 -10.59
N ILE A 655 -31.99 23.51 -10.27
CA ILE A 655 -31.96 24.88 -10.78
C ILE A 655 -30.84 24.99 -11.81
N ARG A 656 -31.12 25.68 -12.91
CA ARG A 656 -30.12 26.14 -13.87
C ARG A 656 -29.91 27.63 -13.70
N VAL A 657 -28.69 28.02 -13.33
CA VAL A 657 -28.29 29.42 -13.11
C VAL A 657 -27.59 29.97 -14.34
N ALA A 658 -28.02 31.13 -14.83
CA ALA A 658 -27.39 31.78 -15.97
C ALA A 658 -26.05 32.43 -15.60
N THR A 659 -25.03 32.25 -16.44
CA THR A 659 -23.70 32.88 -16.24
C THR A 659 -23.51 34.12 -17.09
N LYS A 660 -24.34 34.29 -18.13
CA LYS A 660 -24.26 35.39 -19.08
C LYS A 660 -25.60 36.09 -19.22
N ILE A 661 -25.58 37.42 -19.14
CA ILE A 661 -26.67 38.30 -19.51
C ILE A 661 -26.28 39.00 -20.81
N ILE A 662 -27.00 38.71 -21.89
CA ILE A 662 -26.87 39.42 -23.15
C ILE A 662 -27.61 40.75 -23.00
N PRO A 663 -26.95 41.90 -23.25
CA PRO A 663 -27.53 43.23 -23.01
C PRO A 663 -28.88 43.44 -23.68
N GLU A 664 -29.66 44.35 -23.12
CA GLU A 664 -30.96 44.75 -23.67
C GLU A 664 -30.85 45.18 -25.13
N LYS A 665 -31.76 44.66 -25.96
CA LYS A 665 -31.93 45.04 -27.36
C LYS A 665 -33.39 45.37 -27.64
N SER A 666 -33.62 46.11 -28.72
CA SER A 666 -34.95 46.37 -29.28
C SER A 666 -35.16 45.49 -30.50
N ALA A 667 -36.26 44.74 -30.54
CA ALA A 667 -36.61 43.86 -31.64
C ALA A 667 -36.79 44.66 -32.95
N ASN A 668 -35.97 44.35 -33.97
CA ASN A 668 -36.15 44.84 -35.34
C ASN A 668 -36.92 43.81 -36.16
N CYS A 669 -38.24 43.79 -35.97
CA CYS A 669 -39.11 42.80 -36.59
C CYS A 669 -39.23 43.04 -38.10
N ALA A 670 -38.71 42.10 -38.88
CA ALA A 670 -38.85 42.07 -40.33
C ALA A 670 -39.36 40.71 -40.80
N ASN A 671 -39.92 40.68 -42.01
CA ASN A 671 -40.32 39.44 -42.65
C ASN A 671 -39.11 38.80 -43.34
N ILE A 672 -38.78 37.58 -42.95
CA ILE A 672 -37.72 36.78 -43.57
C ILE A 672 -38.37 35.69 -44.43
N SER A 673 -37.88 35.51 -45.65
CA SER A 673 -38.27 34.39 -46.50
C SER A 673 -37.38 33.19 -46.19
N ASP A 674 -37.96 32.05 -45.81
CA ASP A 674 -37.24 30.79 -45.67
C ASP A 674 -37.91 29.72 -46.55
N GLY A 675 -37.32 29.47 -47.73
CA GLY A 675 -37.96 28.68 -48.77
C GLY A 675 -39.27 29.30 -49.25
N ASN A 676 -40.39 28.57 -49.08
CA ASN A 676 -41.75 29.03 -49.43
C ASN A 676 -42.52 29.63 -48.23
N GLU A 677 -41.90 29.73 -47.06
CA GLU A 677 -42.54 30.23 -45.83
C GLU A 677 -42.03 31.65 -45.49
N MET A 678 -42.94 32.53 -45.07
CA MET A 678 -42.60 33.87 -44.58
C MET A 678 -42.61 33.86 -43.06
N ILE A 679 -41.44 34.05 -42.45
CA ILE A 679 -41.27 34.10 -40.99
C ILE A 679 -41.31 35.56 -40.55
N THR A 680 -42.19 35.87 -39.60
CA THR A 680 -42.34 37.22 -39.04
C THR A 680 -42.38 37.16 -37.51
N CYS A 681 -42.13 38.29 -36.85
CA CYS A 681 -42.39 38.39 -35.42
C CYS A 681 -43.85 38.09 -35.13
N GLY A 682 -44.10 37.34 -34.07
CA GLY A 682 -45.46 37.05 -33.66
C GLY A 682 -45.50 36.21 -32.40
N SER A 683 -46.54 35.38 -32.28
CA SER A 683 -46.65 34.45 -31.17
C SER A 683 -45.45 33.50 -31.20
N ARG A 684 -44.62 33.60 -30.16
CA ARG A 684 -43.46 32.76 -29.88
C ARG A 684 -42.30 32.85 -30.87
N THR A 685 -42.35 33.74 -31.86
CA THR A 685 -41.28 33.92 -32.84
C THR A 685 -40.79 35.35 -32.78
N LEU A 686 -39.50 35.52 -32.49
CA LEU A 686 -38.78 36.78 -32.58
C LEU A 686 -37.92 36.75 -33.83
N VAL A 687 -38.04 37.79 -34.66
CA VAL A 687 -37.16 38.06 -35.79
C VAL A 687 -36.48 39.40 -35.54
N ASP A 688 -35.16 39.42 -35.39
CA ASP A 688 -34.39 40.64 -35.15
C ASP A 688 -33.19 40.73 -36.11
N ILE A 689 -33.44 41.24 -37.31
CA ILE A 689 -32.47 41.24 -38.43
C ILE A 689 -31.15 42.01 -38.16
N GLY A 690 -31.04 42.71 -37.04
CA GLY A 690 -29.79 43.33 -36.57
C GLY A 690 -28.97 42.45 -35.63
N THR A 691 -29.40 41.22 -35.37
CA THR A 691 -28.87 40.36 -34.31
C THR A 691 -28.64 38.94 -34.81
N ASN A 692 -27.37 38.55 -34.92
CA ASN A 692 -27.03 37.12 -35.01
C ASN A 692 -27.05 36.50 -33.61
N PHE A 693 -28.13 35.78 -33.28
CA PHE A 693 -28.33 35.23 -31.93
C PHE A 693 -27.29 34.16 -31.59
N GLN A 694 -26.94 33.30 -32.55
CA GLN A 694 -25.97 32.23 -32.34
C GLN A 694 -24.56 32.77 -32.08
N GLN A 695 -24.14 33.81 -32.81
CA GLN A 695 -22.85 34.49 -32.64
C GLN A 695 -22.78 35.25 -31.30
N ASN A 696 -23.91 35.78 -30.83
CA ASN A 696 -24.02 36.38 -29.49
C ASN A 696 -24.02 35.34 -28.35
N GLY A 697 -24.03 34.05 -28.69
CA GLY A 697 -23.92 32.93 -27.77
C GLY A 697 -25.26 32.36 -27.32
N VAL A 698 -26.39 32.78 -27.90
CA VAL A 698 -27.72 32.24 -27.59
C VAL A 698 -27.83 30.80 -28.07
N ARG A 699 -28.48 29.95 -27.28
CA ARG A 699 -28.70 28.53 -27.53
C ARG A 699 -30.13 28.13 -27.15
N PRO A 700 -30.65 27.02 -27.71
CA PRO A 700 -31.86 26.38 -27.18
C PRO A 700 -31.70 26.06 -25.68
N GLY A 701 -32.77 26.28 -24.92
CA GLY A 701 -32.80 26.15 -23.46
C GLY A 701 -32.31 27.39 -22.69
N ASP A 702 -31.96 28.49 -23.38
CA ASP A 702 -31.74 29.80 -22.78
C ASP A 702 -33.07 30.49 -22.44
N THR A 703 -33.06 31.57 -21.65
CA THR A 703 -34.29 32.32 -21.33
C THR A 703 -34.27 33.72 -21.92
N ILE A 704 -35.43 34.19 -22.37
CA ILE A 704 -35.65 35.53 -22.89
C ILE A 704 -36.71 36.25 -22.06
N TRP A 705 -36.46 37.50 -21.72
CA TRP A 705 -37.41 38.38 -21.06
C TRP A 705 -37.86 39.45 -22.04
N ASN A 706 -39.15 39.48 -22.38
CA ASN A 706 -39.74 40.63 -23.05
C ASN A 706 -40.04 41.70 -21.98
N ARG A 707 -39.20 42.72 -21.91
CA ARG A 707 -39.30 43.80 -20.91
C ARG A 707 -40.45 44.77 -21.20
N SER A 708 -40.88 44.87 -22.47
CA SER A 708 -42.03 45.69 -22.84
C SER A 708 -43.34 45.09 -22.35
N SER A 709 -43.48 43.77 -22.48
CA SER A 709 -44.72 43.05 -22.18
C SER A 709 -44.68 42.25 -20.86
N GLY A 710 -43.53 42.20 -20.19
CA GLY A 710 -43.38 41.66 -18.84
C GLY A 710 -43.33 40.12 -18.72
N TRP A 711 -43.19 39.38 -19.82
CA TRP A 711 -43.21 37.91 -19.81
C TRP A 711 -41.83 37.30 -20.11
N TRP A 712 -41.57 36.11 -19.53
CA TRP A 712 -40.36 35.32 -19.75
C TRP A 712 -40.65 34.13 -20.65
N GLY A 713 -39.69 33.67 -21.45
CA GLY A 713 -39.83 32.42 -22.21
C GLY A 713 -38.54 31.61 -22.21
N ILE A 714 -38.67 30.30 -22.36
CA ILE A 714 -37.52 29.42 -22.67
C ILE A 714 -37.39 29.34 -24.18
N ILE A 715 -36.19 29.57 -24.69
CA ILE A 715 -35.86 29.50 -26.12
C ILE A 715 -35.88 28.03 -26.54
N GLN A 716 -36.76 27.69 -27.47
CA GLN A 716 -36.88 26.37 -28.06
C GLN A 716 -35.91 26.18 -29.22
N GLU A 717 -35.73 27.24 -30.03
CA GLU A 717 -34.96 27.17 -31.27
C GLU A 717 -34.19 28.48 -31.51
N VAL A 718 -32.96 28.35 -32.02
CA VAL A 718 -32.13 29.46 -32.49
C VAL A 718 -31.85 29.21 -33.96
N GLY A 719 -32.26 30.14 -34.81
CA GLY A 719 -32.07 30.06 -36.25
C GLY A 719 -30.60 29.90 -36.63
N GLN A 720 -30.35 29.12 -37.67
CA GLN A 720 -28.99 28.83 -38.18
C GLN A 720 -28.70 29.69 -39.42
N PRO A 721 -27.43 30.05 -39.68
CA PRO A 721 -27.04 30.63 -40.96
C PRO A 721 -27.41 29.68 -42.11
N SER A 722 -28.11 30.19 -43.13
CA SER A 722 -28.52 29.40 -44.29
C SER A 722 -28.31 30.21 -45.59
N VAL A 723 -28.73 29.65 -46.74
CA VAL A 723 -28.76 30.40 -48.01
C VAL A 723 -29.81 31.51 -48.03
N SER A 724 -30.80 31.44 -47.13
CA SER A 724 -31.82 32.46 -46.93
C SER A 724 -31.24 33.58 -46.05
N GLU A 725 -31.37 34.84 -46.46
CA GLU A 725 -30.80 35.97 -45.71
C GLU A 725 -31.40 36.08 -44.29
N ASN A 726 -30.54 36.31 -43.30
CA ASN A 726 -30.88 36.62 -41.90
C ASN A 726 -31.55 35.49 -41.10
N THR A 727 -31.50 34.21 -41.52
CA THR A 727 -32.09 33.11 -40.74
C THR A 727 -31.46 32.93 -39.35
N GLU A 728 -30.22 33.38 -39.15
CA GLU A 728 -29.54 33.50 -37.84
C GLU A 728 -30.19 34.52 -36.87
N SER A 729 -31.12 35.32 -37.37
CA SER A 729 -31.83 36.38 -36.64
C SER A 729 -33.19 35.93 -36.11
N ILE A 730 -33.45 34.62 -36.10
CA ILE A 730 -34.71 34.03 -35.67
C ILE A 730 -34.53 33.35 -34.31
N LEU A 731 -35.43 33.60 -33.36
CA LEU A 731 -35.60 32.83 -32.13
C LEU A 731 -37.04 32.33 -32.02
N ARG A 732 -37.22 31.08 -31.62
CA ARG A 732 -38.52 30.55 -31.23
C ARG A 732 -38.52 30.19 -29.75
N VAL A 733 -39.59 30.53 -29.04
CA VAL A 733 -39.77 30.18 -27.62
C VAL A 733 -40.80 29.07 -27.42
N GLU A 734 -40.68 28.34 -26.32
CA GLU A 734 -41.58 27.24 -25.95
C GLU A 734 -43.02 27.72 -25.72
N SER A 735 -43.99 26.81 -25.85
CA SER A 735 -45.40 27.10 -25.57
C SER A 735 -45.60 27.05 -24.07
N MET A 736 -45.93 28.18 -23.44
CA MET A 736 -46.17 28.23 -22.00
C MET A 736 -47.66 28.04 -21.64
N GLY A 737 -48.34 27.07 -22.26
CA GLY A 737 -49.76 26.82 -22.04
C GLY A 737 -50.71 27.82 -22.74
N THR A 738 -52.01 27.75 -22.44
CA THR A 738 -53.10 28.35 -23.24
C THR A 738 -53.52 29.78 -22.83
N GLY A 739 -52.80 30.42 -21.90
CA GLY A 739 -53.24 31.69 -21.29
C GLY A 739 -52.29 32.89 -21.42
N ILE A 740 -51.04 32.71 -21.88
CA ILE A 740 -50.06 33.81 -21.98
C ILE A 740 -49.79 34.11 -23.45
N VAL A 741 -50.02 35.37 -23.84
CA VAL A 741 -49.70 35.86 -25.19
C VAL A 741 -48.21 36.17 -25.24
N ASN A 742 -47.39 35.15 -25.50
CA ASN A 742 -45.94 35.26 -25.70
C ASN A 742 -45.62 35.88 -27.08
N SER A 743 -46.19 37.03 -27.40
CA SER A 743 -46.01 37.69 -28.70
C SER A 743 -44.83 38.66 -28.66
N PHE A 744 -44.08 38.71 -29.75
CA PHE A 744 -43.10 39.75 -30.03
C PHE A 744 -43.65 40.75 -31.04
N ILE A 745 -43.46 42.04 -30.79
CA ILE A 745 -43.81 43.13 -31.69
C ILE A 745 -42.57 43.97 -32.00
N ASN A 746 -42.54 44.62 -33.17
CA ASN A 746 -41.47 45.54 -33.53
C ASN A 746 -41.25 46.60 -32.43
N GLY A 747 -40.00 46.81 -32.02
CA GLY A 747 -39.63 47.74 -30.97
C GLY A 747 -39.72 47.19 -29.54
N ASP A 748 -40.18 45.95 -29.34
CA ASP A 748 -40.15 45.32 -28.02
C ASP A 748 -38.72 45.25 -27.48
N ARG A 749 -38.55 45.64 -26.22
CA ARG A 749 -37.26 45.55 -25.52
C ARG A 749 -37.13 44.17 -24.91
N TYR A 750 -36.01 43.51 -25.16
CA TYR A 750 -35.78 42.15 -24.65
C TYR A 750 -34.37 41.99 -24.08
N THR A 751 -34.21 41.03 -23.18
CA THR A 751 -32.93 40.61 -22.59
C THR A 751 -32.85 39.09 -22.61
N ILE A 752 -31.67 38.52 -22.87
CA ILE A 752 -31.48 37.07 -22.92
C ILE A 752 -30.49 36.65 -21.84
N ARG A 753 -30.84 35.61 -21.07
CA ARG A 753 -29.93 34.92 -20.16
C ARG A 753 -29.45 33.63 -20.81
N SER A 754 -28.16 33.37 -20.73
CA SER A 754 -27.50 32.26 -21.40
C SER A 754 -26.38 31.67 -20.54
N GLY A 755 -25.80 30.57 -21.01
CA GLY A 755 -24.73 29.87 -20.31
C GLY A 755 -25.23 29.30 -18.99
N PHE A 756 -26.26 28.47 -19.05
CA PHE A 756 -26.89 27.88 -17.87
C PHE A 756 -26.07 26.73 -17.28
N VAL A 757 -25.90 26.74 -15.96
CA VAL A 757 -25.16 25.71 -15.20
C VAL A 757 -26.13 24.79 -14.49
N ASP A 758 -25.94 23.48 -14.63
CA ASP A 758 -26.75 22.44 -13.99
C ASP A 758 -26.04 21.76 -12.81
N LYS A 759 -24.71 21.65 -12.89
CA LYS A 759 -23.87 20.93 -11.93
C LYS A 759 -22.57 21.67 -11.71
N ARG A 760 -22.09 21.66 -10.47
CA ARG A 760 -20.76 22.15 -10.10
C ARG A 760 -19.83 20.98 -9.83
N ARG A 761 -18.60 21.07 -10.31
CA ARG A 761 -17.57 20.05 -10.10
C ARG A 761 -16.32 20.67 -9.50
N HIS A 762 -15.77 19.99 -8.50
CA HIS A 762 -14.53 20.39 -7.85
C HIS A 762 -13.41 19.48 -8.30
N ALA A 763 -12.27 20.06 -8.63
CA ALA A 763 -11.02 19.34 -8.81
C ALA A 763 -9.93 19.97 -7.95
N PHE A 764 -9.15 19.12 -7.32
CA PHE A 764 -8.10 19.48 -6.38
C PHE A 764 -6.75 18.98 -6.90
N ASN A 765 -5.74 19.83 -6.84
CA ASN A 765 -4.34 19.47 -6.98
C ASN A 765 -3.56 20.18 -5.87
N LEU A 766 -3.32 19.48 -4.77
CA LEU A 766 -2.81 20.04 -3.51
C LEU A 766 -1.48 19.37 -3.17
N THR A 767 -0.50 20.17 -2.79
CA THR A 767 0.85 19.82 -2.34
C THR A 767 1.26 20.81 -1.27
N PHE A 768 1.27 20.37 -0.01
CA PHE A 768 1.60 21.25 1.11
C PHE A 768 2.15 20.47 2.31
N THR A 769 2.70 21.21 3.27
CA THR A 769 3.16 20.70 4.57
C THR A 769 2.36 21.39 5.67
N GLY A 770 1.95 20.64 6.68
CA GLY A 770 1.11 21.11 7.77
C GLY A 770 1.16 20.18 8.98
N ASN A 771 0.35 20.48 9.99
CA ASN A 771 0.25 19.63 11.19
C ASN A 771 -0.54 18.37 10.86
N ALA A 772 0.07 17.19 11.04
CA ALA A 772 -0.61 15.92 10.88
C ALA A 772 -1.24 15.41 12.19
N ALA A 773 -2.41 14.78 12.08
CA ALA A 773 -3.08 14.09 13.18
C ALA A 773 -3.80 12.84 12.66
N ILE A 774 -4.08 11.90 13.55
CA ILE A 774 -4.91 10.72 13.26
C ILE A 774 -6.25 10.88 13.97
N ASP A 775 -7.33 10.68 13.23
CA ASP A 775 -8.68 10.66 13.78
C ASP A 775 -8.86 9.38 14.59
N ASN A 776 -9.06 9.53 15.91
CA ASN A 776 -9.12 8.42 16.86
C ASN A 776 -10.35 7.52 16.72
N ARG A 777 -11.35 7.90 15.90
CA ARG A 777 -12.54 7.08 15.64
C ARG A 777 -12.40 6.27 14.38
N THR A 778 -11.74 6.83 13.37
CA THR A 778 -11.65 6.22 12.04
C THR A 778 -10.29 5.61 11.76
N GLY A 779 -9.23 6.03 12.45
CA GLY A 779 -7.84 5.66 12.14
C GLY A 779 -7.27 6.37 10.91
N LEU A 780 -8.02 7.31 10.33
CA LEU A 780 -7.62 8.04 9.12
C LEU A 780 -6.87 9.31 9.46
N ARG A 781 -5.99 9.74 8.57
CA ARG A 781 -5.15 10.93 8.75
C ARG A 781 -5.82 12.22 8.32
N LYS A 782 -5.40 13.29 8.98
CA LYS A 782 -5.63 14.69 8.63
C LYS A 782 -4.30 15.42 8.55
N VAL A 783 -4.13 16.27 7.55
CA VAL A 783 -3.03 17.25 7.46
C VAL A 783 -3.63 18.63 7.26
N GLU A 784 -3.17 19.60 8.04
CA GLU A 784 -3.71 20.96 8.03
C GLU A 784 -2.59 22.00 8.07
N THR A 785 -2.62 22.95 7.14
CA THR A 785 -1.67 24.08 7.17
C THR A 785 -1.91 24.96 8.39
N GLY A 786 -0.85 25.60 8.89
CA GLY A 786 -0.97 26.64 9.91
C GLY A 786 -1.90 27.77 9.46
N PRO A 787 -2.53 28.52 10.39
CA PRO A 787 -3.33 29.68 10.04
C PRO A 787 -2.45 30.69 9.27
N ASN A 788 -2.95 31.18 8.14
CA ASN A 788 -2.24 32.12 7.26
C ASN A 788 -0.86 31.61 6.75
N ALA A 789 -0.68 30.29 6.63
CA ALA A 789 0.54 29.74 6.06
C ALA A 789 0.64 30.06 4.55
N PRO A 790 1.84 30.39 4.03
CA PRO A 790 2.05 30.53 2.60
C PRO A 790 1.72 29.21 1.88
N LEU A 791 0.88 29.27 0.85
CA LEU A 791 0.55 28.09 0.04
C LEU A 791 1.53 27.99 -1.15
N PRO A 792 2.13 26.81 -1.40
CA PRO A 792 2.98 26.59 -2.55
C PRO A 792 2.29 26.89 -3.89
N PRO A 793 3.01 27.44 -4.89
CA PRO A 793 2.42 27.94 -6.13
C PRO A 793 1.72 26.88 -6.99
N GLN A 794 2.08 25.61 -6.82
CA GLN A 794 1.49 24.45 -7.49
C GLN A 794 0.11 24.04 -6.96
N ASN A 795 -0.37 24.65 -5.88
CA ASN A 795 -1.69 24.35 -5.33
C ASN A 795 -2.78 24.95 -6.21
N GLU A 796 -3.73 24.10 -6.59
CA GLU A 796 -4.82 24.47 -7.46
C GLU A 796 -6.12 23.90 -6.91
N ILE A 797 -7.09 24.81 -6.67
CA ILE A 797 -8.48 24.47 -6.42
C ILE A 797 -9.26 24.96 -7.62
N ARG A 798 -9.83 24.02 -8.38
CA ARG A 798 -10.61 24.29 -9.57
C ARG A 798 -12.08 24.02 -9.32
N ILE A 799 -12.90 24.92 -9.84
CA ILE A 799 -14.33 24.74 -9.97
C ILE A 799 -14.68 24.79 -11.46
N GLN A 800 -15.42 23.77 -11.90
CA GLN A 800 -15.95 23.66 -13.23
C GLN A 800 -17.48 23.59 -13.14
N ASP A 801 -18.13 24.55 -13.74
CA ASP A 801 -19.58 24.61 -13.85
C ASP A 801 -20.00 24.02 -15.20
N TRP A 802 -20.91 23.05 -15.13
CA TRP A 802 -21.27 22.15 -16.23
C TRP A 802 -22.75 22.27 -16.57
N ASP A 803 -23.03 22.44 -17.86
CA ASP A 803 -24.36 22.33 -18.47
C ASP A 803 -24.60 20.84 -18.76
N ALA A 804 -25.40 20.20 -17.92
CA ALA A 804 -25.66 18.76 -17.99
C ALA A 804 -26.55 18.41 -19.17
N ILE A 805 -27.42 19.35 -19.58
CA ILE A 805 -28.35 19.17 -20.70
C ILE A 805 -27.57 19.17 -22.02
N ASN A 806 -26.71 20.17 -22.22
CA ASN A 806 -25.93 20.30 -23.46
C ASN A 806 -24.54 19.65 -23.39
N GLN A 807 -24.23 18.97 -22.27
CA GLN A 807 -22.96 18.29 -22.04
C GLN A 807 -21.72 19.15 -22.29
N ARG A 808 -21.66 20.34 -21.70
CA ARG A 808 -20.54 21.28 -21.91
C ARG A 808 -20.13 22.04 -20.65
N THR A 809 -18.88 22.48 -20.62
CA THR A 809 -18.38 23.42 -19.59
C THR A 809 -18.82 24.84 -19.89
N VAL A 810 -19.41 25.50 -18.90
CA VAL A 810 -19.91 26.88 -19.00
C VAL A 810 -18.93 27.86 -18.37
N VAL A 811 -18.41 27.53 -17.19
CA VAL A 811 -17.39 28.34 -16.51
C VAL A 811 -16.36 27.40 -15.93
N HIS A 812 -15.10 27.81 -16.06
CA HIS A 812 -13.99 27.18 -15.39
C HIS A 812 -13.23 28.28 -14.64
N ALA A 813 -13.11 28.10 -13.34
CA ALA A 813 -12.48 29.04 -12.43
C ALA A 813 -11.47 28.30 -11.57
N ALA A 814 -10.31 28.90 -11.40
CA ALA A 814 -9.25 28.36 -10.58
C ALA A 814 -8.71 29.43 -9.64
N ILE A 815 -8.48 29.04 -8.39
CA ILE A 815 -7.53 29.76 -7.55
C ILE A 815 -6.15 29.22 -7.90
N THR A 816 -5.33 30.07 -8.53
CA THR A 816 -3.92 29.76 -8.79
C THR A 816 -3.05 30.60 -7.87
N THR A 817 -2.26 29.94 -7.04
CA THR A 817 -1.18 30.56 -6.25
C THR A 817 -0.04 30.99 -7.19
N ASN A 818 -0.17 32.13 -7.89
CA ASN A 818 0.79 32.57 -8.91
C ASN A 818 2.10 33.11 -8.28
N PRO A 819 3.31 32.70 -8.74
CA PRO A 819 4.58 33.09 -8.12
C PRO A 819 4.98 34.57 -8.16
N THR A 820 4.37 35.42 -9.01
CA THR A 820 5.01 36.69 -9.38
C THR A 820 4.65 37.94 -8.59
N THR A 821 3.61 37.99 -7.74
CA THR A 821 3.31 39.26 -7.02
C THR A 821 2.67 39.18 -5.62
N THR A 822 2.17 38.04 -5.12
CA THR A 822 1.63 37.97 -3.74
C THR A 822 1.71 36.55 -3.17
N ARG A 823 2.28 36.39 -1.96
CA ARG A 823 2.17 35.12 -1.20
C ARG A 823 0.72 34.99 -0.75
N ILE A 824 -0.06 34.11 -1.39
CA ILE A 824 -1.39 33.76 -0.91
C ILE A 824 -1.21 32.97 0.39
N THR A 825 -1.62 33.59 1.50
CA THR A 825 -1.68 32.97 2.81
C THR A 825 -3.07 32.40 3.02
N GLY A 826 -3.20 31.15 3.45
CA GLY A 826 -4.52 30.55 3.66
C GLY A 826 -4.47 29.35 4.57
N LYS A 827 -5.61 28.70 4.74
CA LYS A 827 -5.73 27.44 5.48
C LYS A 827 -6.31 26.36 4.59
N ILE A 828 -5.59 25.25 4.44
CA ILE A 828 -6.08 24.05 3.77
C ILE A 828 -5.97 22.87 4.74
N SER A 829 -7.04 22.09 4.83
CA SER A 829 -7.10 20.86 5.60
C SER A 829 -7.56 19.73 4.69
N VAL A 830 -6.78 18.65 4.62
CA VAL A 830 -7.18 17.41 3.96
C VAL A 830 -7.30 16.33 5.03
N SER A 831 -8.45 15.68 5.13
CA SER A 831 -8.75 14.65 6.12
C SER A 831 -9.33 13.38 5.50
N GLY A 832 -9.41 12.30 6.26
CA GLY A 832 -9.91 11.02 5.78
C GLY A 832 -8.90 10.27 4.91
N ILE A 833 -7.62 10.68 4.96
CA ILE A 833 -6.55 10.10 4.14
C ILE A 833 -6.14 8.77 4.77
N GLN A 834 -5.95 7.77 3.94
CA GLN A 834 -5.45 6.47 4.37
C GLN A 834 -4.07 6.55 5.01
N PHE A 835 -3.88 5.75 6.07
CA PHE A 835 -2.63 5.57 6.78
C PHE A 835 -2.23 4.10 6.74
N ASP A 836 -1.31 3.77 5.83
CA ASP A 836 -0.79 2.42 5.65
C ASP A 836 0.52 2.19 6.42
N LEU A 837 1.11 1.01 6.29
CA LEU A 837 2.37 0.70 6.95
C LEU A 837 3.53 1.38 6.21
N ILE A 838 4.25 2.23 6.93
CA ILE A 838 5.58 2.66 6.54
C ILE A 838 6.50 1.42 6.58
N PRO A 839 7.43 1.22 5.62
CA PRO A 839 8.36 0.08 5.58
C PRO A 839 9.44 0.14 6.69
N SER A 840 9.00 0.21 7.95
CA SER A 840 9.82 0.25 9.17
C SER A 840 10.32 -1.13 9.63
N LEU A 841 10.17 -2.15 8.77
CA LEU A 841 10.69 -3.48 9.01
C LEU A 841 12.23 -3.49 8.86
N PRO A 842 12.93 -4.41 9.55
CA PRO A 842 14.38 -4.54 9.39
C PRO A 842 14.80 -4.71 7.93
N SER A 843 15.95 -4.17 7.53
CA SER A 843 16.47 -4.23 6.16
C SER A 843 16.49 -5.65 5.59
N TRP A 844 16.89 -6.63 6.42
CA TRP A 844 16.96 -8.05 6.06
C TRP A 844 15.61 -8.65 5.69
N PHE A 845 14.48 -8.10 6.17
CA PHE A 845 13.15 -8.56 5.80
C PHE A 845 12.92 -8.39 4.29
N PHE A 846 13.38 -7.24 3.76
CA PHE A 846 13.27 -6.92 2.35
C PHE A 846 14.33 -7.66 1.53
N SER A 847 15.59 -7.65 1.97
CA SER A 847 16.70 -8.34 1.28
C SER A 847 16.45 -9.84 1.12
N ASN A 848 15.89 -10.49 2.14
CA ASN A 848 15.57 -11.92 2.07
C ASN A 848 14.21 -12.20 1.41
N ASN A 849 13.52 -11.19 0.89
CA ASN A 849 12.22 -11.32 0.22
C ASN A 849 11.10 -11.92 1.11
N TRP A 850 11.16 -11.74 2.43
CA TRP A 850 10.15 -12.28 3.36
C TRP A 850 8.74 -11.77 3.06
N ARG A 851 8.59 -10.55 2.54
CA ARG A 851 7.29 -9.99 2.11
C ARG A 851 6.50 -10.87 1.14
N LYS A 852 7.17 -11.75 0.38
CA LYS A 852 6.54 -12.69 -0.57
C LYS A 852 5.80 -13.84 0.13
N PHE A 853 6.12 -14.10 1.39
CA PHE A 853 5.63 -15.25 2.16
C PHE A 853 4.77 -14.84 3.36
N ILE A 854 4.59 -13.53 3.58
CA ILE A 854 3.82 -13.00 4.71
C ILE A 854 2.45 -12.51 4.25
N TYR A 855 1.43 -13.03 4.92
CA TYR A 855 0.03 -12.72 4.71
C TYR A 855 -0.60 -12.21 6.02
N LEU A 856 -1.63 -11.39 5.90
CA LEU A 856 -2.29 -10.70 7.00
C LEU A 856 -3.79 -10.94 6.92
N ALA A 857 -4.42 -11.17 8.06
CA ALA A 857 -5.87 -11.14 8.21
C ALA A 857 -6.25 -10.30 9.43
N ILE A 858 -7.25 -9.43 9.29
CA ILE A 858 -7.72 -8.49 10.31
C ILE A 858 -9.23 -8.59 10.44
N SER A 859 -9.73 -8.60 11.68
CA SER A 859 -11.15 -8.50 11.97
C SER A 859 -11.73 -7.15 11.54
N ARG A 860 -12.92 -7.15 10.94
CA ARG A 860 -13.53 -5.94 10.35
C ARG A 860 -13.69 -4.77 11.32
N THR A 861 -13.94 -5.04 12.59
CA THR A 861 -14.14 -4.02 13.63
C THR A 861 -12.83 -3.31 14.00
N TYR A 862 -11.68 -3.88 13.66
CA TYR A 862 -10.35 -3.31 13.87
C TYR A 862 -9.70 -2.79 12.57
N LEU A 863 -10.45 -2.70 11.47
CA LEU A 863 -10.06 -1.95 10.27
C LEU A 863 -10.46 -0.47 10.41
N PRO A 864 -9.92 0.43 9.57
CA PRO A 864 -10.31 1.84 9.61
C PRO A 864 -11.82 2.03 9.39
N GLY A 865 -12.42 2.88 10.23
CA GLY A 865 -13.87 3.08 10.34
C GLY A 865 -14.63 2.02 11.16
N GLY A 866 -13.95 0.99 11.66
CA GLY A 866 -14.50 -0.01 12.58
C GLY A 866 -14.71 0.55 14.00
N ASN A 867 -15.60 -0.08 14.76
CA ASN A 867 -15.93 0.35 16.12
C ASN A 867 -14.94 -0.11 17.21
N GLY A 868 -13.89 -0.87 16.84
CA GLY A 868 -12.91 -1.42 17.79
C GLY A 868 -13.41 -2.59 18.64
N ASP A 869 -14.68 -2.98 18.49
CA ASP A 869 -15.35 -3.96 19.34
C ASP A 869 -15.69 -5.22 18.55
N CYS A 870 -14.80 -6.22 18.62
CA CYS A 870 -15.09 -7.52 18.05
C CYS A 870 -15.92 -8.35 19.07
N LEU A 871 -17.21 -8.55 18.77
CA LEU A 871 -18.10 -9.42 19.52
C LEU A 871 -17.93 -10.87 19.05
N ARG A 872 -17.88 -11.80 20.00
CA ARG A 872 -17.71 -13.25 19.78
C ARG A 872 -18.69 -13.77 18.73
N ASN A 873 -18.19 -14.53 17.75
CA ASN A 873 -18.97 -15.19 16.68
C ASN A 873 -19.76 -14.27 15.72
N ASN A 874 -19.42 -12.97 15.66
CA ASN A 874 -20.04 -12.05 14.69
C ASN A 874 -18.99 -11.44 13.76
N ASN A 875 -17.98 -10.75 14.31
CA ASN A 875 -17.02 -9.95 13.52
C ASN A 875 -15.52 -10.22 13.82
N CYS A 876 -15.19 -11.07 14.80
CA CYS A 876 -13.79 -11.43 15.10
C CYS A 876 -13.30 -12.56 14.18
N LEU A 877 -11.98 -12.71 14.06
CA LEU A 877 -11.37 -13.90 13.48
C LEU A 877 -11.41 -15.06 14.48
N THR A 878 -11.43 -16.28 13.94
CA THR A 878 -11.36 -17.54 14.69
C THR A 878 -10.05 -18.26 14.37
N LEU A 879 -9.28 -18.64 15.38
CA LEU A 879 -8.09 -19.47 15.24
C LEU A 879 -8.32 -20.83 15.89
N LYS A 880 -8.18 -21.89 15.10
CA LYS A 880 -8.16 -23.28 15.53
C LYS A 880 -6.70 -23.72 15.69
N THR A 881 -6.28 -24.09 16.89
CA THR A 881 -4.93 -24.59 17.15
C THR A 881 -4.98 -26.08 17.45
N VAL A 882 -4.38 -26.88 16.58
CA VAL A 882 -4.24 -28.34 16.73
C VAL A 882 -2.89 -28.64 17.37
N GLY A 883 -2.90 -29.21 18.58
CA GLY A 883 -1.69 -29.51 19.32
C GLY A 883 -1.74 -30.82 20.10
N ILE A 884 -0.72 -31.07 20.91
CA ILE A 884 -0.55 -32.31 21.70
C ILE A 884 -1.74 -32.53 22.67
N GLY A 885 -2.35 -31.45 23.15
CA GLY A 885 -3.55 -31.48 24.02
C GLY A 885 -4.89 -31.49 23.29
N GLY A 886 -4.91 -31.74 21.98
CA GLY A 886 -6.12 -31.68 21.14
C GLY A 886 -6.28 -30.34 20.41
N THR A 887 -7.50 -30.06 19.96
CA THR A 887 -7.83 -28.83 19.23
C THR A 887 -8.40 -27.78 20.18
N THR A 888 -7.83 -26.58 20.16
CA THR A 888 -8.36 -25.40 20.86
C THR A 888 -8.89 -24.39 19.86
N ILE A 889 -9.92 -23.63 20.22
CA ILE A 889 -10.54 -22.62 19.36
C ILE A 889 -10.54 -21.29 20.10
N ARG A 890 -10.08 -20.25 19.40
CA ARG A 890 -10.11 -18.86 19.88
C ARG A 890 -10.85 -17.99 18.87
N ASP A 891 -12.02 -17.49 19.24
CA ASP A 891 -12.99 -16.79 18.39
C ASP A 891 -13.06 -15.28 18.68
N ASN A 892 -12.01 -14.74 19.29
CA ASN A 892 -11.86 -13.32 19.61
C ASN A 892 -10.56 -12.72 19.06
N VAL A 893 -10.10 -13.24 17.91
CA VAL A 893 -8.82 -12.84 17.33
C VAL A 893 -9.01 -11.57 16.51
N LYS A 894 -8.17 -10.56 16.81
CA LYS A 894 -8.24 -9.22 16.20
C LYS A 894 -7.51 -9.14 14.87
N ALA A 895 -6.32 -9.72 14.82
CA ALA A 895 -5.51 -9.84 13.62
C ALA A 895 -4.55 -11.03 13.73
N LEU A 896 -4.19 -11.59 12.58
CA LEU A 896 -3.28 -12.71 12.39
C LEU A 896 -2.23 -12.33 11.34
N VAL A 897 -0.96 -12.64 11.63
CA VAL A 897 0.08 -12.69 10.60
C VAL A 897 0.35 -14.16 10.31
N ILE A 898 0.45 -14.49 9.03
CA ILE A 898 0.59 -15.85 8.51
C ILE A 898 1.87 -15.89 7.66
N SER A 899 2.69 -16.89 7.89
CA SER A 899 3.82 -17.27 7.06
C SER A 899 3.40 -18.49 6.25
N ALA A 900 3.52 -18.41 4.93
CA ALA A 900 3.27 -19.50 3.99
C ALA A 900 4.21 -20.71 4.17
N GLY A 901 5.25 -20.58 5.00
CA GLY A 901 6.23 -21.62 5.25
C GLY A 901 6.93 -22.11 3.98
N ARG A 902 7.64 -23.24 4.08
CA ARG A 902 8.20 -23.95 2.92
C ARG A 902 7.10 -24.54 2.04
N GLU A 903 7.42 -24.80 0.77
CA GLU A 903 6.50 -25.52 -0.12
C GLU A 903 6.17 -26.91 0.41
N THR A 904 4.91 -27.31 0.20
CA THR A 904 4.41 -28.65 0.49
C THR A 904 4.92 -29.67 -0.53
N ASP A 905 5.33 -30.83 -0.03
CA ASP A 905 5.91 -31.95 -0.77
C ASP A 905 4.98 -33.18 -0.81
N GLY A 906 3.77 -33.05 -0.27
CA GLY A 906 2.77 -34.11 -0.25
C GLY A 906 2.08 -34.34 -1.61
N SER A 907 1.73 -35.60 -1.88
CA SER A 907 0.92 -35.96 -3.05
C SER A 907 -0.45 -35.27 -2.99
N GLY A 908 -0.82 -34.55 -4.07
CA GLY A 908 -2.10 -33.85 -4.20
C GLY A 908 -2.17 -32.46 -3.56
N CYS A 909 -1.06 -31.95 -3.02
CA CYS A 909 -0.99 -30.62 -2.41
C CYS A 909 0.29 -29.87 -2.79
N LEU A 910 0.92 -30.21 -3.92
CA LEU A 910 2.11 -29.54 -4.40
C LEU A 910 1.83 -28.07 -4.68
N GLN A 911 2.76 -27.23 -4.24
CA GLN A 911 2.74 -25.79 -4.48
C GLN A 911 3.80 -25.41 -5.49
N THR A 912 3.45 -24.52 -6.41
CA THR A 912 4.37 -23.87 -7.34
C THR A 912 4.42 -22.39 -7.00
N ARG A 913 5.56 -21.91 -6.50
CA ARG A 913 5.78 -20.49 -6.19
C ARG A 913 6.90 -19.93 -7.10
N PRO A 914 6.80 -18.68 -7.57
CA PRO A 914 5.74 -17.72 -7.31
C PRO A 914 4.47 -17.94 -8.16
N ALA A 915 3.30 -17.67 -7.58
CA ALA A 915 2.00 -17.71 -8.26
C ALA A 915 1.08 -16.52 -7.86
N SER A 916 0.03 -16.28 -8.66
CA SER A 916 -1.00 -15.26 -8.39
C SER A 916 -2.21 -15.81 -7.59
N ASN A 917 -2.26 -17.13 -7.39
CA ASN A 917 -3.29 -17.82 -6.62
C ASN A 917 -2.83 -18.01 -5.16
N LEU A 918 -3.64 -17.58 -4.20
CA LEU A 918 -3.36 -17.71 -2.76
C LEU A 918 -3.18 -19.18 -2.32
N GLY A 919 -3.92 -20.12 -2.93
CA GLY A 919 -3.81 -21.55 -2.62
C GLY A 919 -2.48 -22.20 -3.04
N GLN A 920 -1.60 -21.46 -3.73
CA GLN A 920 -0.21 -21.89 -3.99
C GLN A 920 0.76 -21.45 -2.89
N TYR A 921 0.29 -20.68 -1.90
CA TYR A 921 1.08 -20.20 -0.75
C TYR A 921 0.54 -20.69 0.58
N LEU A 922 -0.78 -20.67 0.77
CA LEU A 922 -1.40 -21.10 2.02
C LEU A 922 -2.08 -22.45 1.85
N GLU A 923 -2.34 -23.15 2.96
CA GLU A 923 -2.94 -24.48 2.95
C GLU A 923 -4.25 -24.57 3.75
N LYS A 924 -5.15 -25.44 3.27
CA LYS A 924 -6.39 -25.86 3.97
C LYS A 924 -7.24 -24.68 4.48
N GLU A 925 -7.55 -24.63 5.77
CA GLU A 925 -8.38 -23.60 6.40
C GLU A 925 -7.80 -22.17 6.29
N ASN A 926 -6.53 -22.03 5.91
CA ASN A 926 -5.90 -20.72 5.69
C ASN A 926 -6.08 -20.21 4.24
N VAL A 927 -6.75 -20.97 3.37
CA VAL A 927 -7.10 -20.55 2.01
C VAL A 927 -8.58 -20.17 1.95
N HIS A 928 -8.88 -18.87 1.97
CA HIS A 928 -10.24 -18.35 1.85
C HIS A 928 -10.59 -18.02 0.39
N PRO A 929 -11.79 -18.39 -0.09
CA PRO A 929 -12.25 -17.95 -1.41
C PRO A 929 -12.41 -16.43 -1.43
N ILE A 930 -11.90 -15.79 -2.49
CA ILE A 930 -11.99 -14.34 -2.68
C ILE A 930 -13.46 -13.90 -2.60
N GLY A 931 -13.77 -12.99 -1.69
CA GLY A 931 -15.12 -12.42 -1.53
C GLY A 931 -16.07 -13.25 -0.66
N ASN A 932 -15.64 -14.38 -0.09
CA ASN A 932 -16.43 -15.10 0.90
C ASN A 932 -16.22 -14.52 2.31
N PHE A 933 -17.16 -13.69 2.74
CA PHE A 933 -17.14 -13.03 4.05
C PHE A 933 -17.83 -13.82 5.16
N SER A 934 -18.07 -15.13 4.98
CA SER A 934 -18.75 -15.96 5.98
C SER A 934 -17.81 -16.87 6.77
N ASN A 935 -16.56 -17.07 6.30
CA ASN A 935 -15.58 -17.90 7.00
C ASN A 935 -14.38 -17.05 7.46
N PHE A 936 -14.30 -16.82 8.77
CA PHE A 936 -13.18 -16.13 9.42
C PHE A 936 -12.27 -17.08 10.21
N THR A 937 -12.32 -18.38 9.89
CA THR A 937 -11.57 -19.41 10.60
C THR A 937 -10.23 -19.67 9.94
N PHE A 938 -9.18 -19.68 10.75
CA PHE A 938 -7.80 -20.02 10.41
C PHE A 938 -7.34 -21.20 11.25
N GLU A 939 -6.34 -21.93 10.78
CA GLU A 939 -5.78 -23.09 11.48
C GLU A 939 -4.28 -22.93 11.72
N GLN A 940 -3.84 -23.33 12.91
CA GLN A 940 -2.43 -23.51 13.24
C GLN A 940 -2.22 -24.94 13.75
N ARG A 941 -1.17 -25.60 13.25
CA ARG A 941 -0.79 -26.95 13.73
C ARG A 941 0.53 -26.90 14.47
N HIS A 942 0.61 -27.66 15.56
CA HIS A 942 1.88 -28.00 16.17
C HIS A 942 2.69 -28.90 15.22
N ARG A 943 4.01 -28.74 15.18
CA ARG A 943 4.93 -29.43 14.24
C ARG A 943 4.72 -30.95 14.17
N LEU A 944 4.42 -31.59 15.30
CA LEU A 944 4.17 -33.04 15.38
C LEU A 944 2.86 -33.50 14.69
N PHE A 945 1.94 -32.58 14.41
CA PHE A 945 0.65 -32.83 13.75
C PHE A 945 0.57 -32.17 12.36
N SER A 946 1.62 -31.50 11.92
CA SER A 946 1.76 -31.01 10.55
C SER A 946 2.00 -32.21 9.63
N ASP A 947 1.21 -32.31 8.57
CA ASP A 947 1.42 -33.31 7.51
C ASP A 947 2.22 -32.70 6.34
N ALA A 948 2.46 -33.50 5.29
CA ALA A 948 3.16 -33.03 4.09
C ALA A 948 2.42 -31.91 3.33
N CYS A 949 1.15 -31.67 3.67
CA CYS A 949 0.27 -30.69 3.04
C CYS A 949 -0.10 -29.51 3.96
N PHE A 950 0.65 -29.29 5.06
CA PHE A 950 0.41 -28.15 5.95
C PHE A 950 1.74 -27.62 6.51
N ARG A 951 2.15 -26.44 6.06
CA ARG A 951 3.42 -25.76 6.37
C ARG A 951 3.20 -24.35 6.92
N ASP A 952 1.99 -23.80 6.83
CA ASP A 952 1.64 -22.50 7.38
C ASP A 952 1.99 -22.32 8.86
N GLN A 953 2.55 -21.16 9.20
CA GLN A 953 2.74 -20.69 10.57
C GLN A 953 1.98 -19.41 10.82
N LEU A 954 1.33 -19.30 11.98
CA LEU A 954 0.51 -18.15 12.33
C LEU A 954 0.91 -17.56 13.67
N LYS A 955 0.75 -16.25 13.78
CA LYS A 955 0.86 -15.50 15.03
C LYS A 955 -0.34 -14.58 15.20
N ILE A 956 -0.96 -14.64 16.37
CA ILE A 956 -1.93 -13.62 16.81
C ILE A 956 -1.17 -12.32 17.08
N VAL A 957 -1.65 -11.24 16.48
CA VAL A 957 -1.19 -9.89 16.75
C VAL A 957 -1.93 -9.40 18.01
N THR A 958 -1.26 -9.52 19.16
CA THR A 958 -1.81 -9.15 20.47
C THR A 958 -1.59 -7.67 20.74
N PRO A 959 -2.52 -6.92 21.37
CA PRO A 959 -2.14 -5.74 22.13
C PRO A 959 -1.00 -6.04 23.09
#